data_AF-A0A485B7B5-F1
#
_entry.id   AF-A0A485B7B5-F1
#
_cell.length_a   1.000
_cell.length_b   1.000
_cell.length_c   1.000
_cell.angle_alpha   90.00
_cell.angle_beta   90.00
_cell.angle_gamma   90.00
#
_symmetry.space_group_name_H-M   'P 1'
#
loop_
_entity.id
_entity.type
_entity.pdbx_description
1 polymer ?
#
loop_
_entity_poly.entity_id
_entity_poly.type
_entity_poly.pdbx_seq_one_letter_code
_entity_poly.pdbx_strand_id
1 'polypeptide(L)'
;MTLALDKQRCAADSGRRDANQSEDADAITHWAYSWNAPRKAISSPIPTYEELQRHDRENAALACAQDLLQKQSVIVRMSVNATVSKLEKEQGVKRANAYLAKTFLERILPRINIVSERYHIGKMTADTVRLMYRFNHLPDMSKEDIDLLAQDVSTFITMELSSINDEMPDAGALKLLHTLYVRAAAITHSFRQSAPDYEKLMRRCFEEPKAAASLAKMMSDQWWALRLRRHASEWREHLHIALNHVSRKVNTYASKQLIRDWKEQKRRTREFLKSMELEDEFGNRISLIDKYWGSVANPAIRRTEMMVRIRGFENVCNELGYVGEFYTITAPSKYHATTIHGHRNRKWNGSSPADTQGYLRKIWGRIRAKLHREDLRVFGIRVAEPHHDGTPHWHMLLFMRPEEVEQVRGILRDYAMDEDHGELITDKARKARFHAESIDPEKGSATGYVAKYISKNIDGYALDDELDDESGKPMKEAAAAAAAWASCWRIRQFQFVGGAPVTVWRELRRMADHDTAMGLSVEFAAVHDAADSGDWAKYINEQGGPFVRRDELIARTWYETSPEFNAYGEEIVRVKGVFSPVVGMDVPILTRLTKWKIVPKLAADQAAAVSGANAPPRSSVNNCTEGEAPWRLKSDLNQRGFVGSDEEIAILMRGSGLMYGRGTLIYRNGRLQEKQHDSSSQRWPGWS
;
A
#
# COMPACT_ATOMS: atom_id res chain seq x y z
N MET A 1 -7.14 -26.19 43.78
CA MET A 1 -6.10 -27.17 44.18
C MET A 1 -4.77 -26.62 43.71
N THR A 2 -4.25 -25.55 44.31
CA THR A 2 -3.70 -25.42 45.67
C THR A 2 -2.46 -26.29 45.86
N LEU A 3 -1.28 -25.67 45.81
CA LEU A 3 -0.24 -25.84 46.81
C LEU A 3 0.70 -24.62 46.71
N ALA A 4 0.53 -23.74 47.69
CA ALA A 4 1.43 -22.65 48.04
C ALA A 4 2.45 -23.18 49.06
N LEU A 5 3.67 -22.64 49.04
CA LEU A 5 4.58 -22.70 50.18
C LEU A 5 5.35 -21.37 50.26
N ASP A 6 4.92 -20.56 51.21
CA ASP A 6 5.66 -19.46 51.84
C ASP A 6 6.89 -19.98 52.58
N LYS A 7 7.94 -19.15 52.69
CA LYS A 7 8.78 -19.10 53.90
C LYS A 7 9.44 -17.74 54.07
N GLN A 8 9.19 -17.19 55.26
CA GLN A 8 9.64 -15.90 55.79
C GLN A 8 11.13 -15.84 56.17
N ARG A 9 11.57 -14.58 56.28
CA ARG A 9 12.71 -13.97 56.99
C ARG A 9 13.41 -14.78 58.09
N CYS A 10 14.73 -14.61 58.17
CA CYS A 10 15.42 -14.39 59.45
C CYS A 10 16.62 -13.45 59.24
N ALA A 11 16.78 -12.51 60.18
CA ALA A 11 17.85 -11.53 60.28
C ALA A 11 18.77 -11.90 61.46
N ALA A 12 20.09 -11.70 61.29
CA ALA A 12 21.13 -11.49 62.30
C ALA A 12 22.43 -11.25 61.50
N ASP A 13 22.86 -10.02 61.26
CA ASP A 13 23.67 -9.15 62.13
C ASP A 13 25.04 -9.75 62.53
N SER A 14 26.09 -9.24 61.88
CA SER A 14 27.37 -8.90 62.53
C SER A 14 28.22 -8.10 61.54
N GLY A 15 28.43 -6.83 61.89
CA GLY A 15 29.08 -5.85 61.02
C GLY A 15 30.61 -5.86 61.03
N ARG A 16 31.17 -5.12 60.07
CA ARG A 16 32.39 -4.31 60.18
C ARG A 16 32.45 -3.39 58.95
N ARG A 17 32.01 -2.15 59.12
CA ARG A 17 32.82 -0.91 59.16
C ARG A 17 33.57 -0.60 57.87
N ASP A 18 33.08 0.45 57.22
CA ASP A 18 33.76 1.28 56.23
C ASP A 18 35.08 1.84 56.74
N ALA A 19 36.06 1.93 55.83
CA ALA A 19 37.03 3.03 55.82
C ALA A 19 37.53 3.27 54.40
N ASN A 20 37.18 4.45 53.91
CA ASN A 20 37.66 5.12 52.71
C ASN A 20 39.17 5.42 52.84
N GLN A 21 39.98 5.26 51.79
CA GLN A 21 41.15 6.11 51.50
C GLN A 21 41.83 5.73 50.18
N SER A 22 41.67 6.62 49.21
CA SER A 22 42.71 6.96 48.24
C SER A 22 43.81 7.73 48.96
N GLU A 23 45.06 7.27 48.87
CA GLU A 23 46.28 8.10 48.69
C GLU A 23 47.54 7.22 48.75
N ASP A 24 48.55 7.66 48.00
CA ASP A 24 49.98 7.29 48.05
C ASP A 24 50.42 5.89 47.62
N ALA A 25 50.51 5.75 46.29
CA ALA A 25 51.49 4.89 45.65
C ALA A 25 52.89 5.53 45.74
N ASP A 26 53.64 5.24 46.81
CA ASP A 26 55.12 5.18 46.81
C ASP A 26 55.69 4.68 48.15
N ALA A 27 55.24 3.51 48.61
CA ALA A 27 55.88 2.79 49.70
C ALA A 27 56.67 1.60 49.15
N ILE A 28 58.00 1.74 49.18
CA ILE A 28 59.00 0.74 48.82
C ILE A 28 58.78 -0.54 49.65
N THR A 29 58.14 -1.57 49.07
CA THR A 29 58.16 -2.93 49.63
C THR A 29 59.50 -3.59 49.32
N HIS A 30 60.51 -3.32 50.14
CA HIS A 30 61.75 -4.09 50.11
C HIS A 30 61.50 -5.43 50.83
N TRP A 31 61.15 -6.45 50.07
CA TRP A 31 61.05 -7.81 50.58
C TRP A 31 62.45 -8.30 51.00
N ALA A 32 62.57 -8.94 52.17
CA ALA A 32 63.85 -9.38 52.74
C ALA A 32 64.69 -10.25 51.78
N TYR A 33 64.02 -10.94 50.85
CA TYR A 33 64.63 -11.62 49.71
C TYR A 33 63.72 -11.53 48.49
N SER A 34 64.28 -11.57 47.28
CA SER A 34 63.54 -11.39 46.01
C SER A 34 62.41 -12.41 45.79
N TRP A 35 62.46 -13.56 46.44
CA TRP A 35 61.42 -14.60 46.36
C TRP A 35 60.23 -14.39 47.31
N ASN A 36 60.32 -13.42 48.24
CA ASN A 36 59.24 -13.07 49.16
C ASN A 36 58.23 -12.07 48.55
N ALA A 37 58.52 -11.51 47.37
CA ALA A 37 57.58 -10.69 46.64
C ALA A 37 56.37 -11.53 46.18
N PRO A 38 55.11 -11.06 46.36
CA PRO A 38 53.93 -11.76 45.86
C PRO A 38 54.07 -12.04 44.36
N ARG A 39 54.21 -13.31 43.99
CA ARG A 39 54.22 -13.71 42.58
C ARG A 39 52.78 -13.62 42.06
N LYS A 40 52.58 -13.07 40.86
CA LYS A 40 51.28 -13.20 40.17
C LYS A 40 50.91 -14.68 40.14
N ALA A 41 49.72 -15.01 40.65
CA ALA A 41 49.21 -16.36 40.63
C ALA A 41 49.32 -16.92 39.21
N ILE A 42 50.02 -18.06 39.07
CA ILE A 42 50.12 -18.76 37.79
C ILE A 42 48.73 -19.34 37.54
N SER A 43 47.99 -18.79 36.57
CA SER A 43 46.72 -19.36 36.16
C SER A 43 46.95 -20.81 35.71
N SER A 44 46.25 -21.78 36.30
CA SER A 44 46.26 -23.16 35.84
C SER A 44 45.90 -23.19 34.35
N PRO A 45 46.68 -23.87 33.48
CA PRO A 45 46.34 -24.02 32.07
C PRO A 45 45.15 -24.98 31.85
N ILE A 46 44.77 -25.73 32.88
CA ILE A 46 43.64 -26.66 32.87
C ILE A 46 42.39 -25.90 33.29
N PRO A 47 41.34 -25.85 32.44
CA PRO A 47 40.08 -25.21 32.80
C PRO A 47 39.45 -25.88 34.01
N THR A 48 38.84 -25.08 34.88
CA THR A 48 38.08 -25.58 36.03
C THR A 48 36.84 -26.37 35.58
N TYR A 49 36.28 -27.21 36.46
CA TYR A 49 35.05 -27.97 36.17
C TYR A 49 33.88 -27.05 35.79
N GLU A 50 33.76 -25.89 36.44
CA GLU A 50 32.75 -24.88 36.10
C GLU A 50 32.97 -24.26 34.72
N GLU A 51 34.23 -24.03 34.33
CA GLU A 51 34.58 -23.53 32.99
C GLU A 51 34.31 -24.57 31.91
N LEU A 52 34.59 -25.85 32.18
CA LEU A 52 34.27 -26.97 31.28
C LEU A 52 32.75 -27.08 31.08
N GLN A 53 31.96 -27.14 32.16
CA GLN A 53 30.50 -27.16 32.04
C GLN A 53 29.94 -25.95 31.30
N ARG A 54 30.52 -24.76 31.53
CA ARG A 54 30.11 -23.54 30.82
C ARG A 54 30.38 -23.65 29.33
N HIS A 55 31.58 -24.10 28.95
CA HIS A 55 31.96 -24.32 27.55
C HIS A 55 31.07 -25.35 26.87
N ASP A 56 30.76 -26.46 27.54
CA ASP A 56 29.86 -27.49 27.00
C ASP A 56 28.44 -26.96 26.77
N ARG A 57 27.90 -26.17 27.71
CA ARG A 57 26.58 -25.50 27.53
C ARG A 57 26.60 -24.52 26.37
N GLU A 58 27.67 -23.73 26.22
CA GLU A 58 27.82 -22.79 25.11
C GLU A 58 27.92 -23.49 23.75
N ASN A 59 28.67 -24.59 23.67
CA ASN A 59 28.78 -25.41 22.46
C ASN A 59 27.46 -26.10 22.10
N ALA A 60 26.75 -26.64 23.08
CA ALA A 60 25.42 -27.23 22.87
C ALA A 60 24.42 -26.18 22.37
N ALA A 61 24.42 -24.97 22.95
CA ALA A 61 23.56 -23.88 22.51
C ALA A 61 23.90 -23.42 21.09
N LEU A 62 25.18 -23.38 20.73
CA LEU A 62 25.62 -23.06 19.36
C LEU A 62 25.16 -24.12 18.35
N ALA A 63 25.36 -25.40 18.66
CA ALA A 63 24.93 -26.50 17.80
C ALA A 63 23.41 -26.49 17.58
N CYS A 64 22.65 -26.28 18.66
CA CYS A 64 21.20 -26.10 18.60
C CYS A 64 20.80 -24.90 17.72
N ALA A 65 21.44 -23.75 17.90
CA ALA A 65 21.18 -22.57 17.09
C ALA A 65 21.46 -22.81 15.60
N GLN A 66 22.52 -23.54 15.26
CA GLN A 66 22.86 -23.89 13.88
C GLN A 66 21.82 -24.82 13.25
N ASP A 67 21.42 -25.89 13.94
CA ASP A 67 20.38 -26.81 13.47
C ASP A 67 19.04 -26.09 13.24
N LEU A 68 18.62 -25.27 14.20
CA LEU A 68 17.38 -24.50 14.09
C LEU A 68 17.46 -23.45 12.97
N LEU A 69 18.62 -22.84 12.75
CA LEU A 69 18.83 -21.92 11.64
C LEU A 69 18.71 -22.63 10.29
N GLN A 70 19.26 -23.85 10.14
CA GLN A 70 19.17 -24.59 8.88
C GLN A 70 17.74 -24.95 8.48
N LYS A 71 16.85 -25.08 9.45
CA LYS A 71 15.41 -25.32 9.24
C LYS A 71 14.63 -24.06 8.82
N GLN A 72 15.25 -22.88 8.87
CA GLN A 72 14.59 -21.62 8.48
C GLN A 72 14.67 -21.37 6.98
N SER A 73 13.78 -20.51 6.50
CA SER A 73 13.80 -20.04 5.10
C SER A 73 15.13 -19.41 4.70
N VAL A 74 15.44 -19.44 3.42
CA VAL A 74 16.68 -18.88 2.84
C VAL A 74 16.85 -17.42 3.26
N ILE A 75 15.77 -16.63 3.29
CA ILE A 75 15.80 -15.22 3.71
C ILE A 75 16.34 -15.05 5.13
N VAL A 76 15.89 -15.91 6.06
CA VAL A 76 16.35 -15.90 7.44
C VAL A 76 17.81 -16.36 7.51
N ARG A 77 18.14 -17.48 6.86
CA ARG A 77 19.49 -18.04 6.85
C ARG A 77 20.51 -17.03 6.32
N MET A 78 20.22 -16.40 5.19
CA MET A 78 21.08 -15.39 4.59
C MET A 78 21.27 -14.17 5.50
N SER A 79 20.20 -13.66 6.12
CA SER A 79 20.28 -12.51 7.03
C SER A 79 21.13 -12.80 8.27
N VAL A 80 20.88 -13.95 8.92
CA VAL A 80 21.60 -14.36 10.12
C VAL A 80 23.06 -14.64 9.80
N ASN A 81 23.34 -15.42 8.75
CA ASN A 81 24.71 -15.74 8.34
C ASN A 81 25.50 -14.50 7.93
N ALA A 82 24.91 -13.54 7.20
CA ALA A 82 25.58 -12.29 6.88
C ALA A 82 26.00 -11.50 8.13
N THR A 83 25.15 -11.52 9.17
CA THR A 83 25.47 -10.87 10.45
C THR A 83 26.57 -11.63 11.20
N VAL A 84 26.52 -12.96 11.20
CA VAL A 84 27.55 -13.83 11.80
C VAL A 84 28.90 -13.58 11.16
N SER A 85 29.00 -13.65 9.83
CA SER A 85 30.24 -13.41 9.09
C SER A 85 30.80 -12.00 9.33
N LYS A 86 29.93 -10.99 9.43
CA LYS A 86 30.35 -9.63 9.78
C LYS A 86 30.95 -9.57 11.19
N LEU A 87 30.27 -10.14 12.19
CA LEU A 87 30.75 -10.16 13.57
C LEU A 87 32.03 -10.97 13.74
N GLU A 88 32.16 -12.07 13.00
CA GLU A 88 33.37 -12.88 12.99
C GLU A 88 34.56 -12.08 12.46
N LYS A 89 34.37 -11.34 11.35
CA LYS A 89 35.41 -10.50 10.76
C LYS A 89 35.79 -9.32 11.65
N GLU A 90 34.82 -8.66 12.29
CA GLU A 90 35.05 -7.44 13.08
C GLU A 90 35.45 -7.69 14.53
N GLN A 91 34.94 -8.77 15.15
CA GLN A 91 34.99 -9.01 16.60
C GLN A 91 35.39 -10.46 16.95
N GLY A 92 35.71 -11.29 15.95
CA GLY A 92 36.17 -12.67 16.13
C GLY A 92 35.06 -13.71 16.33
N VAL A 93 35.45 -14.98 16.21
CA VAL A 93 34.57 -16.16 16.24
C VAL A 93 33.73 -16.22 17.52
N LYS A 94 34.32 -15.90 18.68
CA LYS A 94 33.61 -15.92 19.98
C LYS A 94 32.37 -15.01 19.97
N ARG A 95 32.48 -13.81 19.38
CA ARG A 95 31.36 -12.87 19.30
C ARG A 95 30.27 -13.37 18.36
N ALA A 96 30.68 -13.95 17.22
CA ALA A 96 29.78 -14.52 16.23
C ALA A 96 28.98 -15.71 16.80
N ASN A 97 29.66 -16.61 17.52
CA ASN A 97 29.02 -17.74 18.22
C ASN A 97 28.05 -17.26 19.31
N ALA A 98 28.43 -16.25 20.10
CA ALA A 98 27.54 -15.64 21.09
C ALA A 98 26.31 -14.97 20.44
N TYR A 99 26.44 -14.40 19.25
CA TYR A 99 25.29 -13.89 18.50
C TYR A 99 24.33 -15.01 18.10
N LEU A 100 24.82 -16.13 17.55
CA LEU A 100 23.98 -17.28 17.21
C LEU A 100 23.29 -17.89 18.44
N ALA A 101 24.08 -18.25 19.45
CA ALA A 101 23.61 -18.97 20.62
C ALA A 101 22.67 -18.14 21.51
N LYS A 102 22.86 -16.82 21.59
CA LYS A 102 22.02 -15.94 22.44
C LYS A 102 21.10 -15.03 21.63
N THR A 103 21.64 -14.24 20.71
CA THR A 103 20.82 -13.21 20.03
C THR A 103 19.84 -13.83 19.03
N PHE A 104 20.30 -14.75 18.20
CA PHE A 104 19.42 -15.44 17.25
C PHE A 104 18.43 -16.33 18.01
N LEU A 105 18.93 -17.27 18.82
CA LEU A 105 18.09 -18.25 19.52
C LEU A 105 17.04 -17.62 20.44
N GLU A 106 17.42 -16.66 21.30
CA GLU A 106 16.52 -16.14 22.34
C GLU A 106 15.69 -14.93 21.88
N ARG A 107 16.11 -14.19 20.84
CA ARG A 107 15.48 -12.90 20.48
C ARG A 107 14.96 -12.81 19.04
N ILE A 108 15.60 -13.49 18.09
CA ILE A 108 15.20 -13.42 16.68
C ILE A 108 14.31 -14.60 16.32
N LEU A 109 14.72 -15.81 16.67
CA LEU A 109 14.00 -17.03 16.35
C LEU A 109 12.56 -17.04 16.89
N PRO A 110 12.25 -16.59 18.12
CA PRO A 110 10.86 -16.54 18.59
C PRO A 110 9.98 -15.63 17.74
N ARG A 111 10.52 -14.50 17.26
CA ARG A 111 9.80 -13.58 16.36
C ARG A 111 9.57 -14.20 14.99
N ILE A 112 10.55 -14.93 14.48
CA ILE A 112 10.42 -15.66 13.21
C ILE A 112 9.38 -16.77 13.36
N ASN A 113 9.40 -17.53 14.44
CA ASN A 113 8.44 -18.61 14.68
C ASN A 113 7.01 -18.08 14.74
N ILE A 114 6.76 -16.99 15.48
CA ILE A 114 5.43 -16.34 15.53
C ILE A 114 4.95 -15.97 14.11
N VAL A 115 5.85 -15.42 13.28
CA VAL A 115 5.51 -15.09 11.89
C VAL A 115 5.28 -16.34 11.06
N SER A 116 6.19 -17.31 11.09
CA SER A 116 6.11 -18.53 10.29
C SER A 116 4.86 -19.36 10.63
N GLU A 117 4.51 -19.51 11.91
CA GLU A 117 3.29 -20.22 12.35
C GLU A 117 1.99 -19.64 11.78
N ARG A 118 1.94 -18.32 11.55
CA ARG A 118 0.80 -17.64 10.94
C ARG A 118 0.58 -18.07 9.48
N TYR A 119 1.65 -18.26 8.72
CA TYR A 119 1.58 -18.61 7.31
C TYR A 119 1.59 -20.12 7.08
N HIS A 120 2.27 -20.87 7.94
CA HIS A 120 2.36 -22.32 7.82
C HIS A 120 0.99 -23.01 7.89
N ILE A 121 0.91 -24.11 7.17
CA ILE A 121 -0.18 -25.08 7.26
C ILE A 121 0.32 -26.33 7.98
N GLY A 122 -0.46 -26.81 8.95
CA GLY A 122 -0.17 -28.01 9.74
C GLY A 122 -0.40 -29.29 8.94
N LYS A 123 0.23 -30.41 9.34
CA LYS A 123 0.19 -31.72 8.66
C LYS A 123 -1.26 -32.16 8.33
N MET A 124 -1.52 -32.54 7.08
CA MET A 124 -2.79 -33.04 6.57
C MET A 124 -2.62 -34.53 6.19
N THR A 125 -3.57 -35.07 5.43
CA THR A 125 -3.59 -36.46 4.92
C THR A 125 -2.33 -36.82 4.14
N ALA A 126 -2.04 -38.12 4.03
CA ALA A 126 -0.88 -38.64 3.29
C ALA A 126 -0.78 -38.08 1.86
N ASP A 127 -1.93 -37.91 1.19
CA ASP A 127 -2.04 -37.47 -0.20
C ASP A 127 -1.66 -35.99 -0.40
N THR A 128 -1.80 -35.17 0.64
CA THR A 128 -1.55 -33.71 0.55
C THR A 128 -0.20 -33.29 1.10
N VAL A 129 0.56 -34.20 1.74
CA VAL A 129 1.85 -33.90 2.39
C VAL A 129 2.83 -33.19 1.46
N ARG A 130 2.92 -33.58 0.19
CA ARG A 130 3.84 -32.96 -0.79
C ARG A 130 3.45 -31.52 -1.14
N LEU A 131 2.16 -31.28 -1.39
CA LEU A 131 1.64 -29.92 -1.68
C LEU A 131 1.91 -28.99 -0.51
N MET A 132 1.74 -29.50 0.70
CA MET A 132 1.93 -28.70 1.89
C MET A 132 3.38 -28.42 2.21
N TYR A 133 4.26 -29.42 2.01
CA TYR A 133 5.69 -29.21 2.11
C TYR A 133 6.08 -28.04 1.21
N ARG A 134 5.66 -28.05 -0.06
CA ARG A 134 5.93 -26.95 -1.00
C ARG A 134 5.30 -25.64 -0.58
N PHE A 135 4.04 -25.63 -0.13
CA PHE A 135 3.36 -24.44 0.37
C PHE A 135 4.13 -23.81 1.55
N ASN A 136 4.62 -24.63 2.48
CA ASN A 136 5.38 -24.17 3.64
C ASN A 136 6.78 -23.63 3.26
N HIS A 137 7.22 -23.77 2.02
CA HIS A 137 8.46 -23.21 1.47
C HIS A 137 8.22 -22.03 0.51
N LEU A 138 6.99 -21.51 0.41
CA LEU A 138 6.64 -20.36 -0.43
C LEU A 138 7.61 -19.15 -0.33
N PRO A 139 8.19 -18.79 0.83
CA PRO A 139 9.14 -17.69 0.90
C PRO A 139 10.37 -17.89 0.01
N ASP A 140 10.79 -19.14 -0.19
CA ASP A 140 12.00 -19.52 -0.90
C ASP A 140 11.76 -19.85 -2.39
N MET A 141 10.50 -19.97 -2.79
CA MET A 141 10.11 -20.33 -4.15
C MET A 141 10.27 -19.18 -5.15
N SER A 142 10.71 -19.54 -6.36
CA SER A 142 10.67 -18.66 -7.55
C SER A 142 9.22 -18.44 -8.03
N LYS A 143 9.02 -17.57 -9.02
CA LYS A 143 7.67 -17.36 -9.57
C LYS A 143 7.18 -18.61 -10.30
N GLU A 144 8.09 -19.26 -11.00
CA GLU A 144 7.89 -20.48 -11.77
C GLU A 144 7.52 -21.64 -10.83
N ASP A 145 8.20 -21.77 -9.69
CA ASP A 145 7.89 -22.80 -8.68
C ASP A 145 6.51 -22.61 -8.05
N ILE A 146 6.10 -21.35 -7.84
CA ILE A 146 4.77 -21.00 -7.34
C ILE A 146 3.70 -21.35 -8.37
N ASP A 147 3.96 -21.11 -9.65
CA ASP A 147 3.03 -21.44 -10.73
C ASP A 147 2.83 -22.95 -10.85
N LEU A 148 3.91 -23.74 -10.75
CA LEU A 148 3.83 -25.20 -10.68
C LEU A 148 3.02 -25.66 -9.46
N LEU A 149 3.22 -25.05 -8.29
CA LEU A 149 2.43 -25.39 -7.10
C LEU A 149 0.95 -25.04 -7.30
N ALA A 150 0.65 -23.92 -7.94
CA ALA A 150 -0.72 -23.51 -8.24
C ALA A 150 -1.41 -24.51 -9.18
N GLN A 151 -0.71 -24.99 -10.21
CA GLN A 151 -1.18 -26.03 -11.10
C GLN A 151 -1.47 -27.33 -10.35
N ASP A 152 -0.56 -27.76 -9.47
CA ASP A 152 -0.75 -29.00 -8.71
C ASP A 152 -1.93 -28.90 -7.72
N VAL A 153 -2.10 -27.75 -7.04
CA VAL A 153 -3.26 -27.53 -6.15
C VAL A 153 -4.56 -27.54 -6.94
N SER A 154 -4.58 -26.88 -8.10
CA SER A 154 -5.74 -26.85 -9.01
C SER A 154 -6.10 -28.25 -9.51
N THR A 155 -5.09 -29.04 -9.87
CA THR A 155 -5.26 -30.42 -10.32
C THR A 155 -5.80 -31.30 -9.20
N PHE A 156 -5.25 -31.17 -7.98
CA PHE A 156 -5.73 -31.88 -6.80
C PHE A 156 -7.21 -31.58 -6.53
N ILE A 157 -7.60 -30.29 -6.51
CA ILE A 157 -9.01 -29.91 -6.34
C ILE A 157 -9.87 -30.53 -7.45
N THR A 158 -9.42 -30.47 -8.70
CA THR A 158 -10.18 -31.01 -9.83
C THR A 158 -10.39 -32.51 -9.70
N MET A 159 -9.36 -33.27 -9.32
CA MET A 159 -9.45 -34.72 -9.08
C MET A 159 -10.43 -35.05 -7.95
N GLU A 160 -10.34 -34.37 -6.82
CA GLU A 160 -11.24 -34.55 -5.67
C GLU A 160 -12.71 -34.29 -6.04
N LEU A 161 -12.95 -33.26 -6.86
CA LEU A 161 -14.29 -32.92 -7.33
C LEU A 161 -14.82 -33.95 -8.34
N SER A 162 -13.96 -34.46 -9.24
CA SER A 162 -14.34 -35.53 -10.16
C SER A 162 -14.76 -36.80 -9.41
N SER A 163 -14.02 -37.21 -8.37
CA SER A 163 -14.42 -38.36 -7.54
C SER A 163 -15.79 -38.18 -6.90
N ILE A 164 -16.08 -36.99 -6.35
CA ILE A 164 -17.41 -36.69 -5.79
C ILE A 164 -18.50 -36.75 -6.86
N ASN A 165 -18.22 -36.24 -8.06
CA ASN A 165 -19.15 -36.31 -9.18
C ASN A 165 -19.49 -37.76 -9.54
N ASP A 166 -18.49 -38.65 -9.58
CA ASP A 166 -18.66 -40.07 -9.91
C ASP A 166 -19.37 -40.85 -8.79
N GLU A 167 -19.20 -40.45 -7.53
CA GLU A 167 -19.89 -41.04 -6.36
C GLU A 167 -21.36 -40.57 -6.23
N MET A 168 -21.75 -39.51 -6.94
CA MET A 168 -23.08 -38.90 -6.86
C MET A 168 -23.83 -38.87 -8.21
N PRO A 169 -23.93 -40.00 -8.95
CA PRO A 169 -24.48 -40.00 -10.32
C PRO A 169 -25.97 -39.63 -10.36
N ASP A 170 -26.73 -39.93 -9.30
CA ASP A 170 -28.17 -39.68 -9.21
C ASP A 170 -28.51 -38.37 -8.48
N ALA A 171 -27.51 -37.56 -8.11
CA ALA A 171 -27.75 -36.31 -7.40
C ALA A 171 -28.28 -35.22 -8.34
N GLY A 172 -29.35 -34.53 -7.94
CA GLY A 172 -29.81 -33.35 -8.66
C GLY A 172 -28.72 -32.27 -8.75
N ALA A 173 -28.68 -31.54 -9.87
CA ALA A 173 -27.60 -30.60 -10.20
C ALA A 173 -27.27 -29.61 -9.08
N LEU A 174 -28.28 -29.05 -8.41
CA LEU A 174 -28.08 -28.11 -7.31
C LEU A 174 -27.39 -28.75 -6.10
N LYS A 175 -27.77 -29.99 -5.76
CA LYS A 175 -27.18 -30.74 -4.63
C LYS A 175 -25.73 -31.11 -4.94
N LEU A 176 -25.45 -31.51 -6.18
CA LEU A 176 -24.10 -31.79 -6.64
C LEU A 176 -23.23 -30.52 -6.58
N LEU A 177 -23.67 -29.41 -7.18
CA LEU A 177 -22.92 -28.15 -7.18
C LEU A 177 -22.63 -27.65 -5.75
N HIS A 178 -23.61 -27.71 -4.85
CA HIS A 178 -23.40 -27.36 -3.44
C HIS A 178 -22.30 -28.22 -2.81
N THR A 179 -22.36 -29.54 -2.99
CA THR A 179 -21.35 -30.46 -2.45
C THR A 179 -19.95 -30.18 -3.01
N LEU A 180 -19.84 -29.98 -4.33
CA LEU A 180 -18.59 -29.65 -5.00
C LEU A 180 -18.02 -28.32 -4.47
N TYR A 181 -18.86 -27.29 -4.36
CA TYR A 181 -18.46 -25.99 -3.82
C TYR A 181 -17.94 -26.11 -2.38
N VAL A 182 -18.67 -26.81 -1.51
CA VAL A 182 -18.27 -27.01 -0.11
C VAL A 182 -16.94 -27.74 -0.01
N ARG A 183 -16.71 -28.79 -0.82
CA ARG A 183 -15.44 -29.51 -0.86
C ARG A 183 -14.30 -28.62 -1.33
N ALA A 184 -14.48 -27.93 -2.46
CA ALA A 184 -13.47 -27.02 -3.01
C ALA A 184 -13.14 -25.89 -2.03
N ALA A 185 -14.13 -25.35 -1.34
CA ALA A 185 -13.94 -24.34 -0.31
C ALA A 185 -13.15 -24.87 0.89
N ALA A 186 -13.43 -26.10 1.34
CA ALA A 186 -12.69 -26.74 2.43
C ALA A 186 -11.21 -26.93 2.08
N ILE A 187 -10.90 -27.43 0.87
CA ILE A 187 -9.51 -27.55 0.39
C ILE A 187 -8.88 -26.17 0.26
N THR A 188 -9.60 -25.19 -0.29
CA THR A 188 -9.08 -23.82 -0.43
C THR A 188 -8.69 -23.20 0.91
N HIS A 189 -9.50 -23.43 1.95
CA HIS A 189 -9.21 -23.00 3.31
C HIS A 189 -8.06 -23.74 3.97
N SER A 190 -7.82 -25.02 3.64
CA SER A 190 -6.65 -25.76 4.16
C SER A 190 -5.33 -25.18 3.68
N PHE A 191 -5.31 -24.49 2.53
CA PHE A 191 -4.19 -23.70 2.03
C PHE A 191 -4.20 -22.22 2.48
N ARG A 192 -4.92 -21.90 3.57
CA ARG A 192 -5.04 -20.54 4.14
C ARG A 192 -5.59 -19.49 3.15
N GLN A 193 -6.28 -19.92 2.10
CA GLN A 193 -6.93 -19.01 1.16
C GLN A 193 -8.41 -18.88 1.48
N SER A 194 -8.99 -17.71 1.20
CA SER A 194 -10.45 -17.52 1.30
C SER A 194 -11.12 -17.98 0.01
N ALA A 195 -12.04 -18.93 0.12
CA ALA A 195 -12.91 -19.36 -0.98
C ALA A 195 -13.76 -18.18 -1.49
N PRO A 196 -13.93 -18.01 -2.82
CA PRO A 196 -14.77 -16.95 -3.38
C PRO A 196 -16.22 -17.09 -2.90
N ASP A 197 -16.86 -15.97 -2.57
CA ASP A 197 -18.26 -15.86 -2.15
C ASP A 197 -18.71 -16.75 -0.97
N TYR A 198 -17.77 -17.31 -0.19
CA TYR A 198 -18.05 -18.27 0.90
C TYR A 198 -19.07 -17.79 1.91
N GLU A 199 -18.91 -16.58 2.45
CA GLU A 199 -19.86 -16.04 3.41
C GLU A 199 -21.25 -15.81 2.81
N LYS A 200 -21.33 -15.46 1.52
CA LYS A 200 -22.62 -15.30 0.83
C LYS A 200 -23.29 -16.66 0.62
N LEU A 201 -22.56 -17.60 0.02
CA LEU A 201 -23.09 -18.91 -0.38
C LEU A 201 -23.38 -19.83 0.79
N MET A 202 -22.59 -19.77 1.88
CA MET A 202 -22.76 -20.65 3.03
C MET A 202 -23.64 -20.07 4.15
N ARG A 203 -23.74 -18.75 4.29
CA ARG A 203 -24.46 -18.12 5.42
C ARG A 203 -25.67 -17.28 5.03
N ARG A 204 -25.82 -16.92 3.74
CA ARG A 204 -26.90 -16.01 3.31
C ARG A 204 -27.82 -16.66 2.30
N CYS A 205 -27.34 -16.89 1.09
CA CYS A 205 -28.14 -17.42 -0.02
C CYS A 205 -27.23 -18.16 -0.99
N PHE A 206 -27.59 -19.40 -1.29
CA PHE A 206 -26.90 -20.21 -2.30
C PHE A 206 -27.43 -19.85 -3.70
N GLU A 207 -26.57 -19.25 -4.52
CA GLU A 207 -26.89 -18.81 -5.88
C GLU A 207 -26.07 -19.62 -6.88
N GLU A 208 -26.74 -20.39 -7.74
CA GLU A 208 -26.11 -21.34 -8.67
C GLU A 208 -25.03 -20.69 -9.57
N PRO A 209 -25.28 -19.56 -10.28
CA PRO A 209 -24.26 -18.95 -11.14
C PRO A 209 -23.01 -18.50 -10.35
N LYS A 210 -23.21 -18.02 -9.12
CA LYS A 210 -22.11 -17.60 -8.25
C LYS A 210 -21.31 -18.77 -7.70
N ALA A 211 -22.00 -19.86 -7.33
CA ALA A 211 -21.36 -21.07 -6.87
C ALA A 211 -20.54 -21.71 -7.99
N ALA A 212 -21.08 -21.80 -9.20
CA ALA A 212 -20.39 -22.28 -10.39
C ALA A 212 -19.14 -21.44 -10.71
N ALA A 213 -19.27 -20.10 -10.74
CA ALA A 213 -18.12 -19.22 -10.98
C ALA A 213 -17.06 -19.29 -9.87
N SER A 214 -17.49 -19.43 -8.62
CA SER A 214 -16.56 -19.60 -7.49
C SER A 214 -15.82 -20.93 -7.54
N LEU A 215 -16.51 -22.00 -7.95
CA LEU A 215 -15.93 -23.31 -8.18
C LEU A 215 -14.90 -23.26 -9.31
N ALA A 216 -15.25 -22.67 -10.46
CA ALA A 216 -14.34 -22.49 -11.60
C ALA A 216 -13.05 -21.73 -11.22
N LYS A 217 -13.15 -20.72 -10.35
CA LYS A 217 -11.98 -20.01 -9.80
C LYS A 217 -11.10 -20.93 -8.94
N MET A 218 -11.70 -21.74 -8.06
CA MET A 218 -10.94 -22.66 -7.20
C MET A 218 -10.31 -23.83 -7.98
N MET A 219 -10.83 -24.14 -9.17
CA MET A 219 -10.27 -25.10 -10.14
C MET A 219 -9.31 -24.46 -11.16
N SER A 220 -8.98 -23.18 -11.02
CA SER A 220 -8.10 -22.46 -11.94
C SER A 220 -6.69 -22.28 -11.36
N ASP A 221 -5.70 -22.79 -12.08
CA ASP A 221 -4.28 -22.61 -11.80
C ASP A 221 -3.87 -21.13 -11.79
N GLN A 222 -4.37 -20.32 -12.73
CA GLN A 222 -4.10 -18.88 -12.79
C GLN A 222 -4.62 -18.15 -11.55
N TRP A 223 -5.81 -18.53 -11.07
CA TRP A 223 -6.37 -17.98 -9.84
C TRP A 223 -5.52 -18.34 -8.62
N TRP A 224 -5.06 -19.59 -8.53
CA TRP A 224 -4.15 -20.04 -7.48
C TRP A 224 -2.80 -19.33 -7.54
N ALA A 225 -2.20 -19.19 -8.72
CA ALA A 225 -0.90 -18.54 -8.91
C ALA A 225 -0.91 -17.10 -8.38
N LEU A 226 -1.96 -16.32 -8.69
CA LEU A 226 -2.11 -14.96 -8.20
C LEU A 226 -2.19 -14.90 -6.65
N ARG A 227 -2.89 -15.85 -6.04
CA ARG A 227 -3.06 -15.91 -4.58
C ARG A 227 -1.80 -16.39 -3.87
N LEU A 228 -1.14 -17.43 -4.37
CA LEU A 228 0.09 -17.95 -3.79
C LEU A 228 1.25 -16.96 -3.93
N ARG A 229 1.39 -16.28 -5.08
CA ARG A 229 2.38 -15.20 -5.25
C ARG A 229 2.17 -14.06 -4.25
N ARG A 230 0.90 -13.68 -4.05
CA ARG A 230 0.51 -12.68 -3.03
C ARG A 230 0.88 -13.15 -1.62
N HIS A 231 0.50 -14.38 -1.26
CA HIS A 231 0.79 -14.97 0.04
C HIS A 231 2.29 -15.05 0.32
N ALA A 232 3.08 -15.51 -0.66
CA ALA A 232 4.53 -15.56 -0.59
C ALA A 232 5.15 -14.17 -0.40
N SER A 233 4.69 -13.15 -1.14
CA SER A 233 5.18 -11.77 -1.02
C SER A 233 4.94 -11.20 0.38
N GLU A 234 3.74 -11.39 0.94
CA GLU A 234 3.41 -10.97 2.31
C GLU A 234 4.29 -11.69 3.35
N TRP A 235 4.46 -13.00 3.20
CA TRP A 235 5.25 -13.79 4.14
C TRP A 235 6.72 -13.36 4.12
N ARG A 236 7.31 -13.20 2.93
CA ARG A 236 8.68 -12.70 2.79
C ARG A 236 8.87 -11.35 3.47
N GLU A 237 7.96 -10.40 3.25
CA GLU A 237 8.04 -9.09 3.88
C GLU A 237 7.85 -9.18 5.40
N HIS A 238 6.93 -10.02 5.89
CA HIS A 238 6.72 -10.21 7.31
C HIS A 238 7.96 -10.81 8.00
N LEU A 239 8.67 -11.72 7.34
CA LEU A 239 9.96 -12.23 7.82
C LEU A 239 11.01 -11.12 7.90
N HIS A 240 11.06 -10.21 6.91
CA HIS A 240 11.92 -9.03 6.99
C HIS A 240 11.57 -8.09 8.16
N ILE A 241 10.29 -7.90 8.44
CA ILE A 241 9.82 -7.16 9.63
C ILE A 241 10.27 -7.88 10.92
N ALA A 242 10.11 -9.20 11.00
CA ALA A 242 10.54 -9.99 12.15
C ALA A 242 12.05 -9.91 12.39
N LEU A 243 12.83 -9.91 11.30
CA LEU A 243 14.30 -9.76 11.29
C LEU A 243 14.77 -8.32 11.62
N ASN A 244 13.86 -7.35 11.79
CA ASN A 244 14.17 -5.93 12.02
C ASN A 244 14.80 -5.23 10.80
N HIS A 245 14.62 -5.77 9.59
CA HIS A 245 15.06 -5.13 8.35
C HIS A 245 14.17 -3.95 7.96
N VAL A 246 12.92 -3.94 8.43
CA VAL A 246 12.01 -2.79 8.34
C VAL A 246 12.04 -2.06 9.67
N SER A 247 12.79 -0.96 9.72
CA SER A 247 12.97 -0.15 10.91
C SER A 247 13.62 1.18 10.54
N ARG A 248 13.53 2.16 11.44
CA ARG A 248 14.20 3.47 11.32
C ARG A 248 15.72 3.36 11.08
N LYS A 249 16.35 2.30 11.58
CA LYS A 249 17.80 2.08 11.50
C LYS A 249 18.28 1.40 10.22
N VAL A 250 17.41 0.67 9.51
CA VAL A 250 17.81 -0.17 8.38
C VAL A 250 17.14 0.29 7.10
N ASN A 251 15.82 0.22 7.05
CA ASN A 251 15.01 0.73 5.96
C ASN A 251 13.59 0.98 6.47
N THR A 252 13.07 2.19 6.28
CA THR A 252 11.71 2.54 6.67
C THR A 252 10.69 1.97 5.68
N TYR A 253 9.45 1.78 6.17
CA TYR A 253 8.24 1.45 5.41
C TYR A 253 8.19 0.04 4.80
N ALA A 254 9.27 -0.40 4.15
CA ALA A 254 9.37 -1.67 3.46
C ALA A 254 10.81 -2.19 3.45
N SER A 255 11.00 -3.50 3.28
CA SER A 255 12.35 -4.06 3.09
C SER A 255 12.96 -3.63 1.75
N LYS A 256 14.30 -3.65 1.67
CA LYS A 256 15.01 -3.39 0.41
C LYS A 256 14.59 -4.38 -0.70
N GLN A 257 14.30 -5.62 -0.33
CA GLN A 257 13.88 -6.65 -1.27
C GLN A 257 12.51 -6.32 -1.87
N LEU A 258 11.53 -5.97 -1.03
CA LEU A 258 10.20 -5.61 -1.50
C LEU A 258 10.22 -4.38 -2.44
N ILE A 259 11.02 -3.37 -2.12
CA ILE A 259 11.17 -2.18 -2.99
C ILE A 259 11.76 -2.57 -4.35
N ARG A 260 12.77 -3.44 -4.37
CA ARG A 260 13.37 -3.93 -5.63
C ARG A 260 12.35 -4.71 -6.46
N ASP A 261 11.63 -5.63 -5.84
CA ASP A 261 10.61 -6.45 -6.51
C ASP A 261 9.49 -5.59 -7.09
N TRP A 262 9.07 -4.55 -6.35
CA TRP A 262 8.08 -3.59 -6.81
C TRP A 262 8.59 -2.75 -8.00
N LYS A 263 9.83 -2.26 -7.95
CA LYS A 263 10.44 -1.52 -9.07
C LYS A 263 10.53 -2.38 -10.32
N GLU A 264 10.93 -3.64 -10.17
CA GLU A 264 10.99 -4.63 -11.25
C GLU A 264 9.60 -4.94 -11.82
N GLN A 265 8.58 -5.06 -10.98
CA GLN A 265 7.19 -5.18 -11.43
C GLN A 265 6.76 -3.96 -12.25
N LYS A 266 7.07 -2.75 -11.79
CA LYS A 266 6.77 -1.50 -12.54
C LYS A 266 7.51 -1.45 -13.88
N ARG A 267 8.76 -1.91 -13.95
CA ARG A 267 9.53 -2.02 -15.19
C ARG A 267 8.85 -2.96 -16.18
N ARG A 268 8.49 -4.19 -15.75
CA ARG A 268 7.79 -5.17 -16.59
C ARG A 268 6.44 -4.66 -17.08
N THR A 269 5.65 -4.02 -16.22
CA THR A 269 4.39 -3.39 -16.63
C THR A 269 4.64 -2.32 -17.69
N ARG A 270 5.65 -1.46 -17.51
CA ARG A 270 6.00 -0.45 -18.52
C ARG A 270 6.40 -1.07 -19.85
N GLU A 271 7.17 -2.15 -19.84
CA GLU A 271 7.57 -2.87 -21.06
C GLU A 271 6.38 -3.49 -21.78
N PHE A 272 5.48 -4.15 -21.04
CA PHE A 272 4.22 -4.66 -21.58
C PHE A 272 3.37 -3.54 -22.21
N LEU A 273 3.22 -2.41 -21.53
CA LEU A 273 2.44 -1.28 -22.06
C LEU A 273 3.09 -0.69 -23.33
N LYS A 274 4.43 -0.70 -23.42
CA LYS A 274 5.16 -0.24 -24.60
C LYS A 274 4.99 -1.15 -25.81
N SER A 275 4.88 -2.46 -25.59
CA SER A 275 4.76 -3.47 -26.66
C SER A 275 3.33 -3.67 -27.16
N MET A 276 2.35 -2.97 -26.59
CA MET A 276 0.93 -3.13 -26.86
C MET A 276 0.28 -1.84 -27.37
N GLU A 277 -0.82 -2.01 -28.10
CA GLU A 277 -1.70 -0.98 -28.62
C GLU A 277 -3.16 -1.30 -28.28
N LEU A 278 -4.03 -0.31 -28.39
CA LEU A 278 -5.47 -0.50 -28.40
C LEU A 278 -5.95 -0.41 -29.85
N GLU A 279 -6.66 -1.43 -30.30
CA GLU A 279 -7.34 -1.44 -31.61
C GLU A 279 -8.85 -1.33 -31.39
N ASP A 280 -9.53 -0.51 -32.18
CA ASP A 280 -10.99 -0.39 -32.17
C ASP A 280 -11.67 -1.34 -33.19
N GLU A 281 -12.99 -1.26 -33.29
CA GLU A 281 -13.80 -2.08 -34.21
C GLU A 281 -13.56 -1.73 -35.70
N PHE A 282 -12.94 -0.58 -36.00
CA PHE A 282 -12.62 -0.14 -37.35
C PHE A 282 -11.14 -0.37 -37.72
N GLY A 283 -10.36 -0.98 -36.81
CA GLY A 283 -8.94 -1.24 -37.01
C GLY A 283 -8.02 -0.05 -36.69
N ASN A 284 -8.54 1.05 -36.13
CA ASN A 284 -7.69 2.17 -35.71
C ASN A 284 -6.88 1.76 -34.48
N ARG A 285 -5.58 2.03 -34.51
CA ARG A 285 -4.64 1.67 -33.45
C ARG A 285 -4.12 2.89 -32.72
N ILE A 286 -4.06 2.81 -31.39
CA ILE A 286 -3.47 3.82 -30.52
C ILE A 286 -2.54 3.19 -29.49
N SER A 287 -1.46 3.89 -29.16
CA SER A 287 -0.48 3.47 -28.16
C SER A 287 -1.11 3.26 -26.78
N LEU A 288 -0.96 2.05 -26.22
CA LEU A 288 -1.52 1.71 -24.91
C LEU A 288 -0.81 2.50 -23.79
N ILE A 289 0.51 2.67 -23.90
CA ILE A 289 1.30 3.41 -22.90
C ILE A 289 0.89 4.89 -22.83
N ASP A 290 0.56 5.52 -23.95
CA ASP A 290 0.17 6.94 -23.96
C ASP A 290 -1.20 7.12 -23.30
N LYS A 291 -2.14 6.21 -23.57
CA LYS A 291 -3.44 6.21 -22.86
C LYS A 291 -3.30 5.88 -21.38
N TYR A 292 -2.37 5.02 -21.00
CA TYR A 292 -2.06 4.75 -19.60
C TYR A 292 -1.57 6.03 -18.89
N TRP A 293 -0.61 6.76 -19.47
CA TRP A 293 -0.07 7.99 -18.88
C TRP A 293 -1.01 9.21 -18.96
N GLY A 294 -1.97 9.20 -19.87
CA GLY A 294 -3.07 10.18 -19.91
C GLY A 294 -4.19 9.92 -18.90
N SER A 295 -4.07 8.87 -18.07
CA SER A 295 -5.09 8.50 -17.08
C SER A 295 -4.62 8.73 -15.63
N VAL A 296 -5.51 8.49 -14.66
CA VAL A 296 -5.18 8.50 -13.22
C VAL A 296 -4.18 7.42 -12.80
N ALA A 297 -3.74 6.56 -13.72
CA ALA A 297 -2.61 5.67 -13.49
C ALA A 297 -1.27 6.44 -13.47
N ASN A 298 -1.23 7.64 -14.06
CA ASN A 298 -0.16 8.60 -13.90
C ASN A 298 -0.22 9.24 -12.50
N PRO A 299 0.84 9.10 -11.66
CA PRO A 299 0.88 9.69 -10.33
C PRO A 299 0.62 11.20 -10.30
N ALA A 300 1.09 11.94 -11.30
CA ALA A 300 0.88 13.39 -11.37
C ALA A 300 -0.60 13.74 -11.57
N ILE A 301 -1.27 13.10 -12.53
CA ILE A 301 -2.72 13.30 -12.77
C ILE A 301 -3.52 12.89 -11.52
N ARG A 302 -3.16 11.76 -10.91
CA ARG A 302 -3.80 11.29 -9.68
C ARG A 302 -3.66 12.27 -8.53
N ARG A 303 -2.46 12.84 -8.34
CA ARG A 303 -2.19 13.85 -7.32
C ARG A 303 -2.98 15.12 -7.59
N THR A 304 -2.99 15.63 -8.82
CA THR A 304 -3.78 16.81 -9.21
C THR A 304 -5.27 16.59 -8.94
N GLU A 305 -5.84 15.45 -9.36
CA GLU A 305 -7.24 15.12 -9.07
C GLU A 305 -7.52 15.09 -7.57
N MET A 306 -6.61 14.51 -6.77
CA MET A 306 -6.77 14.50 -5.31
C MET A 306 -6.75 15.90 -4.71
N MET A 307 -5.84 16.78 -5.17
CA MET A 307 -5.78 18.16 -4.68
C MET A 307 -7.04 18.95 -5.03
N VAL A 308 -7.54 18.82 -6.27
CA VAL A 308 -8.81 19.43 -6.69
C VAL A 308 -9.96 19.02 -5.77
N ARG A 309 -10.01 17.73 -5.41
CA ARG A 309 -11.08 17.19 -4.56
C ARG A 309 -11.01 17.68 -3.12
N ILE A 310 -9.80 17.75 -2.55
CA ILE A 310 -9.59 18.22 -1.18
C ILE A 310 -9.85 19.72 -1.09
N ARG A 311 -9.36 20.49 -2.07
CA ARG A 311 -9.66 21.91 -2.15
C ARG A 311 -11.15 22.16 -2.31
N GLY A 312 -11.85 21.36 -3.12
CA GLY A 312 -13.30 21.50 -3.23
C GLY A 312 -14.04 21.14 -1.93
N PHE A 313 -13.56 20.18 -1.13
CA PHE A 313 -14.11 19.93 0.21
C PHE A 313 -13.88 21.12 1.16
N GLU A 314 -12.71 21.75 1.10
CA GLU A 314 -12.41 22.95 1.87
C GLU A 314 -13.30 24.14 1.45
N ASN A 315 -13.54 24.33 0.15
CA ASN A 315 -14.47 25.35 -0.32
C ASN A 315 -15.90 25.08 0.19
N VAL A 316 -16.41 23.84 0.08
CA VAL A 316 -17.72 23.45 0.63
C VAL A 316 -17.78 23.66 2.15
N CYS A 317 -16.68 23.38 2.85
CA CYS A 317 -16.57 23.63 4.29
C CYS A 317 -16.77 25.12 4.60
N ASN A 318 -16.06 26.01 3.90
CA ASN A 318 -16.14 27.45 4.11
C ASN A 318 -17.51 28.03 3.71
N GLU A 319 -18.05 27.58 2.58
CA GLU A 319 -19.36 28.03 2.07
C GLU A 319 -20.51 27.69 3.02
N LEU A 320 -20.47 26.49 3.62
CA LEU A 320 -21.55 25.99 4.47
C LEU A 320 -21.28 26.18 5.98
N GLY A 321 -20.19 26.85 6.35
CA GLY A 321 -19.85 27.17 7.74
C GLY A 321 -19.38 25.99 8.60
N TYR A 322 -18.82 24.94 7.99
CA TYR A 322 -18.18 23.83 8.71
C TYR A 322 -16.77 24.24 9.17
N VAL A 323 -16.18 23.44 10.07
CA VAL A 323 -14.79 23.58 10.51
C VAL A 323 -14.02 22.28 10.29
N GLY A 324 -12.72 22.40 10.04
CA GLY A 324 -11.82 21.27 9.81
C GLY A 324 -11.02 20.88 11.06
N GLU A 325 -10.92 19.59 11.33
CA GLU A 325 -9.99 19.01 12.30
C GLU A 325 -9.10 17.97 11.62
N PHE A 326 -7.83 17.97 12.01
CA PHE A 326 -6.86 16.96 11.66
C PHE A 326 -6.70 15.96 12.79
N TYR A 327 -6.90 14.68 12.50
CA TYR A 327 -6.78 13.59 13.46
C TYR A 327 -5.71 12.60 13.04
N THR A 328 -4.90 12.16 14.00
CA THR A 328 -3.98 11.03 13.85
C THR A 328 -4.42 9.90 14.77
N ILE A 329 -4.64 8.71 14.21
CA ILE A 329 -5.02 7.50 14.93
C ILE A 329 -3.96 6.43 14.67
N THR A 330 -3.37 5.89 15.72
CA THR A 330 -2.34 4.85 15.64
C THR A 330 -2.77 3.58 16.39
N ALA A 331 -1.99 2.51 16.27
CA ALA A 331 -2.27 1.22 16.90
C ALA A 331 -1.50 1.04 18.22
N PRO A 332 -1.96 0.14 19.11
CA PRO A 332 -1.21 -0.21 20.30
C PRO A 332 0.21 -0.69 20.05
N SER A 333 1.07 -0.58 21.08
CA SER A 333 2.48 -0.97 20.96
C SER A 333 2.67 -2.41 20.49
N LYS A 334 1.75 -3.34 20.80
CA LYS A 334 1.83 -4.75 20.36
C LYS A 334 1.76 -4.94 18.84
N TYR A 335 1.27 -3.96 18.09
CA TYR A 335 1.25 -3.98 16.63
C TYR A 335 2.58 -3.54 16.02
N HIS A 336 3.40 -2.80 16.76
CA HIS A 336 4.67 -2.25 16.27
C HIS A 336 5.83 -3.23 16.45
N ALA A 337 6.46 -3.63 15.33
CA ALA A 337 7.58 -4.55 15.31
C ALA A 337 8.85 -3.96 15.96
N THR A 338 9.00 -2.63 15.87
CA THR A 338 10.16 -1.91 16.41
C THR A 338 9.74 -0.65 17.16
N THR A 339 10.56 -0.25 18.12
CA THR A 339 10.44 1.03 18.85
C THR A 339 10.81 2.20 17.93
N ILE A 340 10.50 3.43 18.34
CA ILE A 340 10.86 4.68 17.62
C ILE A 340 12.37 4.82 17.32
N HIS A 341 13.21 4.14 18.09
CA HIS A 341 14.66 4.11 17.89
C HIS A 341 15.12 2.96 16.98
N GLY A 342 14.19 2.22 16.35
CA GLY A 342 14.47 1.10 15.44
C GLY A 342 14.95 -0.18 16.12
N HIS A 343 14.82 -0.29 17.45
CA HIS A 343 15.10 -1.52 18.19
C HIS A 343 13.87 -2.42 18.26
N ARG A 344 14.09 -3.74 18.29
CA ARG A 344 13.02 -4.73 18.44
C ARG A 344 12.11 -4.41 19.63
N ASN A 345 10.82 -4.30 19.37
CA ASN A 345 9.81 -4.19 20.41
C ASN A 345 9.54 -5.56 21.03
N ARG A 346 9.60 -5.66 22.36
CA ARG A 346 9.30 -6.90 23.11
C ARG A 346 7.79 -7.18 23.20
N LYS A 347 6.96 -6.14 23.06
CA LYS A 347 5.49 -6.27 23.08
C LYS A 347 4.90 -6.75 21.76
N TRP A 348 5.68 -6.75 20.69
CA TRP A 348 5.18 -7.10 19.35
C TRP A 348 4.66 -8.53 19.32
N ASN A 349 3.42 -8.71 18.89
CA ASN A 349 2.73 -10.00 18.87
C ASN A 349 2.77 -10.69 17.49
N GLY A 350 3.60 -10.23 16.57
CA GLY A 350 3.63 -10.74 15.19
C GLY A 350 2.48 -10.23 14.32
N SER A 351 1.87 -9.10 14.65
CA SER A 351 0.93 -8.42 13.76
C SER A 351 1.64 -7.88 12.53
N SER A 352 1.05 -8.17 11.36
CA SER A 352 1.44 -7.59 10.08
C SER A 352 0.82 -6.20 9.87
N PRO A 353 1.32 -5.40 8.92
CA PRO A 353 0.66 -4.18 8.49
C PRO A 353 -0.79 -4.40 8.02
N ALA A 354 -1.10 -5.55 7.41
CA ALA A 354 -2.48 -5.89 7.02
C ALA A 354 -3.40 -6.11 8.23
N ASP A 355 -2.90 -6.76 9.30
CA ASP A 355 -3.68 -6.93 10.54
C ASP A 355 -3.96 -5.59 11.21
N THR A 356 -2.94 -4.74 11.28
CA THR A 356 -3.07 -3.40 11.86
C THR A 356 -4.05 -2.54 11.07
N GLN A 357 -4.01 -2.61 9.73
CA GLN A 357 -5.02 -1.97 8.90
C GLN A 357 -6.43 -2.54 9.17
N GLY A 358 -6.55 -3.85 9.41
CA GLY A 358 -7.79 -4.50 9.82
C GLY A 358 -8.32 -3.96 11.16
N TYR A 359 -7.44 -3.79 12.14
CA TYR A 359 -7.73 -3.17 13.44
C TYR A 359 -8.25 -1.74 13.28
N LEU A 360 -7.55 -0.87 12.55
CA LEU A 360 -7.96 0.51 12.32
C LEU A 360 -9.30 0.59 11.58
N ARG A 361 -9.54 -0.30 10.60
CA ARG A 361 -10.84 -0.40 9.90
C ARG A 361 -11.97 -0.81 10.84
N LYS A 362 -11.72 -1.72 11.78
CA LYS A 362 -12.71 -2.15 12.78
C LYS A 362 -13.08 -0.99 13.70
N ILE A 363 -12.08 -0.26 14.19
CA ILE A 363 -12.29 0.94 15.01
C ILE A 363 -13.10 1.98 14.25
N TRP A 364 -12.71 2.30 13.01
CA TRP A 364 -13.44 3.26 12.18
C TRP A 364 -14.88 2.82 11.87
N GLY A 365 -15.10 1.52 11.71
CA GLY A 365 -16.46 0.97 11.59
C GLY A 365 -17.32 1.27 12.82
N ARG A 366 -16.76 1.12 14.02
CA ARG A 366 -17.43 1.42 15.29
C ARG A 366 -17.66 2.93 15.48
N ILE A 367 -16.64 3.76 15.19
CA ILE A 367 -16.73 5.21 15.22
C ILE A 367 -17.86 5.69 14.30
N ARG A 368 -17.87 5.29 13.03
CA ARG A 368 -18.94 5.68 12.09
C ARG A 368 -20.32 5.24 12.56
N ALA A 369 -20.43 4.04 13.13
CA ALA A 369 -21.70 3.57 13.67
C ALA A 369 -22.17 4.39 14.87
N LYS A 370 -21.26 4.87 15.73
CA LYS A 370 -21.57 5.76 16.86
C LYS A 370 -21.96 7.16 16.36
N LEU A 371 -21.17 7.76 15.48
CA LEU A 371 -21.48 9.06 14.85
C LEU A 371 -22.88 9.06 14.23
N HIS A 372 -23.21 8.02 13.45
CA HIS A 372 -24.54 7.89 12.86
C HIS A 372 -25.67 7.79 13.89
N ARG A 373 -25.48 7.08 15.01
CA ARG A 373 -26.51 6.97 16.07
C ARG A 373 -26.73 8.28 16.81
N GLU A 374 -25.73 9.15 16.83
CA GLU A 374 -25.80 10.47 17.46
C GLU A 374 -26.09 11.59 16.46
N ASP A 375 -26.45 11.22 15.24
CA ASP A 375 -26.71 12.10 14.11
C ASP A 375 -25.55 13.01 13.67
N LEU A 376 -24.33 12.74 14.13
CA LEU A 376 -23.13 13.50 13.78
C LEU A 376 -22.66 13.14 12.37
N ARG A 377 -22.58 14.13 11.47
CA ARG A 377 -22.18 13.94 10.08
C ARG A 377 -20.83 14.59 9.81
N VAL A 378 -19.92 13.83 9.22
CA VAL A 378 -18.58 14.30 8.85
C VAL A 378 -18.25 13.96 7.40
N PHE A 379 -17.55 14.85 6.71
CA PHE A 379 -16.98 14.59 5.38
C PHE A 379 -15.49 14.94 5.39
N GLY A 380 -14.71 14.45 4.43
CA GLY A 380 -13.26 14.64 4.46
C GLY A 380 -12.46 13.52 3.79
N ILE A 381 -11.22 13.32 4.25
CA ILE A 381 -10.32 12.32 3.70
C ILE A 381 -9.54 11.62 4.81
N ARG A 382 -9.37 10.30 4.65
CA ARG A 382 -8.48 9.46 5.44
C ARG A 382 -7.30 9.03 4.58
N VAL A 383 -6.10 9.25 5.09
CA VAL A 383 -4.82 8.79 4.56
C VAL A 383 -4.27 7.69 5.48
N ALA A 384 -3.86 6.55 4.91
CA ALA A 384 -3.13 5.51 5.61
C ALA A 384 -1.67 5.53 5.13
N GLU A 385 -0.76 5.75 6.07
CA GLU A 385 0.68 5.90 5.83
C GLU A 385 1.47 4.86 6.63
N PRO A 386 2.55 4.27 6.08
CA PRO A 386 3.42 3.43 6.88
C PRO A 386 4.24 4.25 7.85
N HIS A 387 4.34 3.81 9.10
CA HIS A 387 5.33 4.29 10.05
C HIS A 387 6.70 3.63 9.79
N HIS A 388 7.77 4.03 10.49
CA HIS A 388 9.15 3.57 10.23
C HIS A 388 9.35 2.04 10.29
N ASP A 389 8.46 1.32 10.97
CA ASP A 389 8.44 -0.14 11.07
C ASP A 389 7.41 -0.83 10.16
N GLY A 390 6.76 -0.07 9.27
CA GLY A 390 5.73 -0.54 8.34
C GLY A 390 4.33 -0.59 8.95
N THR A 391 4.17 -0.26 10.23
CA THR A 391 2.86 -0.24 10.88
C THR A 391 2.00 0.92 10.33
N PRO A 392 0.78 0.68 9.81
CA PRO A 392 -0.08 1.74 9.29
C PRO A 392 -0.53 2.70 10.39
N HIS A 393 -0.43 4.00 10.13
CA HIS A 393 -1.09 5.09 10.86
C HIS A 393 -2.16 5.72 9.99
N TRP A 394 -3.24 6.22 10.61
CA TRP A 394 -4.29 6.94 9.92
C TRP A 394 -4.21 8.43 10.24
N HIS A 395 -4.15 9.23 9.19
CA HIS A 395 -4.26 10.68 9.24
C HIS A 395 -5.57 11.09 8.57
N MET A 396 -6.40 11.86 9.25
CA MET A 396 -7.75 12.18 8.81
C MET A 396 -7.96 13.68 8.85
N LEU A 397 -8.33 14.25 7.71
CA LEU A 397 -8.87 15.59 7.63
C LEU A 397 -10.39 15.44 7.56
N LEU A 398 -11.09 15.88 8.60
CA LEU A 398 -12.55 15.80 8.68
C LEU A 398 -13.15 17.19 8.89
N PHE A 399 -14.28 17.42 8.24
CA PHE A 399 -15.10 18.62 8.34
C PHE A 399 -16.42 18.27 9.03
N MET A 400 -16.79 19.10 10.01
CA MET A 400 -17.97 18.92 10.87
C MET A 400 -18.50 20.28 11.33
N ARG A 401 -19.70 20.32 11.91
CA ARG A 401 -20.26 21.60 12.39
C ARG A 401 -19.44 22.12 13.58
N PRO A 402 -19.28 23.44 13.74
CA PRO A 402 -18.50 24.02 14.84
C PRO A 402 -18.90 23.50 16.23
N GLU A 403 -20.20 23.36 16.47
CA GLU A 403 -20.77 22.89 17.73
C GLU A 403 -20.55 21.39 18.00
N GLU A 404 -20.24 20.60 16.97
CA GLU A 404 -20.08 19.14 17.05
C GLU A 404 -18.63 18.70 17.30
N VAL A 405 -17.65 19.60 17.20
CA VAL A 405 -16.22 19.29 17.23
C VAL A 405 -15.82 18.48 18.47
N GLU A 406 -16.18 18.94 19.66
CA GLU A 406 -15.81 18.25 20.91
C GLU A 406 -16.43 16.85 21.01
N GLN A 407 -17.67 16.70 20.54
CA GLN A 407 -18.37 15.42 20.58
C GLN A 407 -17.75 14.43 19.59
N VAL A 408 -17.48 14.86 18.36
CA VAL A 408 -16.79 14.05 17.34
C VAL A 408 -15.41 13.65 17.84
N ARG A 409 -14.61 14.60 18.32
CA ARG A 409 -13.26 14.36 18.86
C ARG A 409 -13.31 13.39 20.04
N GLY A 410 -14.26 13.55 20.95
CA GLY A 410 -14.48 12.64 22.08
C GLY A 410 -14.72 11.20 21.62
N ILE A 411 -15.65 11.00 20.68
CA ILE A 411 -15.95 9.67 20.13
C ILE A 411 -14.73 9.05 19.46
N LEU A 412 -14.01 9.81 18.64
CA LEU A 412 -12.80 9.32 17.97
C LEU A 412 -11.73 8.91 18.99
N ARG A 413 -11.49 9.76 19.99
CA ARG A 413 -10.53 9.52 21.07
C ARG A 413 -10.86 8.26 21.85
N ASP A 414 -12.10 8.12 22.29
CA ASP A 414 -12.52 7.02 23.17
C ASP A 414 -12.33 5.68 22.48
N TYR A 415 -12.74 5.55 21.20
CA TYR A 415 -12.52 4.32 20.45
C TYR A 415 -11.05 4.07 20.08
N ALA A 416 -10.25 5.12 19.84
CA ALA A 416 -8.82 4.98 19.55
C ALA A 416 -8.00 4.53 20.78
N MET A 417 -8.44 4.95 21.98
CA MET A 417 -7.75 4.69 23.25
C MET A 417 -8.27 3.48 24.03
N ASP A 418 -9.39 2.86 23.60
CA ASP A 418 -10.03 1.71 24.25
C ASP A 418 -9.08 0.50 24.41
N GLU A 419 -8.45 0.07 23.32
CA GLU A 419 -7.58 -1.12 23.32
C GLU A 419 -6.19 -0.82 23.91
N ASP A 420 -5.81 -1.64 24.90
CA ASP A 420 -4.58 -1.54 25.69
C ASP A 420 -4.45 -0.18 26.43
N HIS A 421 -5.56 0.38 26.92
CA HIS A 421 -5.58 1.66 27.64
C HIS A 421 -4.53 1.77 28.77
N GLY A 422 -4.17 0.65 29.41
CA GLY A 422 -3.13 0.58 30.44
C GLY A 422 -1.73 1.01 29.99
N GLU A 423 -1.45 1.09 28.68
CA GLU A 423 -0.18 1.65 28.18
C GLU A 423 -0.19 3.18 28.03
N LEU A 424 -1.35 3.83 28.18
CA LEU A 424 -1.57 5.26 27.95
C LEU A 424 -1.40 6.10 29.23
N ILE A 425 -0.37 5.79 30.01
CA ILE A 425 -0.15 6.40 31.34
C ILE A 425 0.30 7.86 31.21
N THR A 426 1.14 8.15 30.21
CA THR A 426 1.72 9.49 29.99
C THR A 426 0.97 10.25 28.90
N ASP A 427 1.00 11.59 28.95
CA ASP A 427 0.43 12.44 27.88
C ASP A 427 1.08 12.17 26.54
N LYS A 428 2.39 11.86 26.53
CA LYS A 428 3.10 11.46 25.31
C LYS A 428 2.52 10.18 24.71
N ALA A 429 2.20 9.18 25.54
CA ALA A 429 1.59 7.93 25.06
C ALA A 429 0.16 8.15 24.57
N ARG A 430 -0.63 8.97 25.27
CA ARG A 430 -1.97 9.39 24.83
C ARG A 430 -1.92 10.11 23.48
N LYS A 431 -1.06 11.12 23.35
CA LYS A 431 -0.86 11.89 22.10
C LYS A 431 -0.33 11.01 20.96
N ALA A 432 0.53 10.05 21.25
CA ALA A 432 1.01 9.09 20.24
C ALA A 432 -0.11 8.16 19.75
N ARG A 433 -1.07 7.81 20.61
CA ARG A 433 -2.23 6.97 20.23
C ARG A 433 -3.26 7.75 19.41
N PHE A 434 -3.62 8.92 19.90
CA PHE A 434 -4.60 9.80 19.27
C PHE A 434 -4.18 11.26 19.44
N HIS A 435 -4.11 11.97 18.33
CA HIS A 435 -3.84 13.41 18.31
C HIS A 435 -4.90 14.10 17.46
N ALA A 436 -5.50 15.15 18.00
CA ALA A 436 -6.36 16.08 17.28
C ALA A 436 -5.67 17.45 17.21
N GLU A 437 -5.80 18.12 16.07
CA GLU A 437 -5.36 19.48 15.82
C GLU A 437 -6.44 20.19 15.00
N SER A 438 -6.96 21.30 15.51
CA SER A 438 -7.92 22.13 14.78
C SER A 438 -7.21 22.88 13.66
N ILE A 439 -7.83 22.97 12.49
CA ILE A 439 -7.23 23.68 11.36
C ILE A 439 -7.38 25.18 11.59
N ASP A 440 -6.25 25.87 11.52
CA ASP A 440 -6.18 27.31 11.63
C ASP A 440 -6.00 27.92 10.24
N PRO A 441 -7.03 28.63 9.70
CA PRO A 441 -6.96 29.25 8.38
C PRO A 441 -5.79 30.24 8.24
N GLU A 442 -5.30 30.83 9.34
CA GLU A 442 -4.18 31.77 9.33
C GLU A 442 -2.82 31.07 9.22
N LYS A 443 -2.72 29.81 9.70
CA LYS A 443 -1.48 29.01 9.62
C LYS A 443 -1.37 28.19 8.35
N GLY A 444 -2.48 27.95 7.67
CA GLY A 444 -2.52 27.30 6.38
C GLY A 444 -3.85 26.66 6.05
N SER A 445 -4.12 26.49 4.76
CA SER A 445 -5.32 25.79 4.27
C SER A 445 -5.42 24.37 4.82
N ALA A 446 -6.65 23.87 4.98
CA ALA A 446 -6.92 22.47 5.31
C ALA A 446 -6.27 21.52 4.27
N THR A 447 -6.25 21.96 3.01
CA THR A 447 -5.53 21.28 1.93
C THR A 447 -4.03 21.14 2.21
N GLY A 448 -3.39 22.17 2.78
CA GLY A 448 -1.97 22.17 3.13
C GLY A 448 -1.60 21.10 4.17
N TYR A 449 -2.45 20.90 5.18
CA TYR A 449 -2.25 19.89 6.23
C TYR A 449 -2.16 18.47 5.67
N VAL A 450 -3.00 18.12 4.69
CA VAL A 450 -2.99 16.78 4.08
C VAL A 450 -2.06 16.68 2.86
N ALA A 451 -1.64 17.81 2.27
CA ALA A 451 -0.82 17.83 1.07
C ALA A 451 0.52 17.09 1.24
N LYS A 452 1.18 17.29 2.40
CA LYS A 452 2.43 16.57 2.75
C LYS A 452 2.23 15.06 2.67
N TYR A 453 1.14 14.55 3.23
CA TYR A 453 0.82 13.12 3.24
C TYR A 453 0.50 12.58 1.83
N ILE A 454 -0.10 13.39 0.97
CA ILE A 454 -0.40 13.00 -0.41
C ILE A 454 0.88 12.88 -1.23
N SER A 455 1.73 13.91 -1.18
CA SER A 455 3.00 13.90 -1.89
C SER A 455 3.92 12.77 -1.39
N LYS A 456 4.02 12.57 -0.07
CA LYS A 456 4.77 11.45 0.55
C LYS A 456 4.33 10.08 0.06
N ASN A 457 3.05 9.88 -0.23
CA ASN A 457 2.48 8.56 -0.50
C ASN A 457 2.22 8.26 -1.98
N ILE A 458 2.36 9.25 -2.89
CA ILE A 458 2.10 9.09 -4.33
C ILE A 458 3.40 9.07 -5.14
N ASP A 459 4.15 10.18 -5.15
CA ASP A 459 5.28 10.37 -6.09
C ASP A 459 6.45 11.19 -5.52
N GLY A 460 6.33 11.75 -4.30
CA GLY A 460 7.33 12.65 -3.74
C GLY A 460 7.50 13.95 -4.51
N TYR A 461 6.49 14.37 -5.28
CA TYR A 461 6.56 15.56 -6.13
C TYR A 461 6.67 16.86 -5.34
N ALA A 462 7.44 17.81 -5.89
CA ALA A 462 7.75 19.13 -5.30
C ALA A 462 8.46 19.07 -3.93
N LEU A 463 9.11 17.94 -3.63
CA LEU A 463 9.82 17.68 -2.38
C LEU A 463 11.25 17.17 -2.70
N ASP A 464 11.82 17.64 -3.81
CA ASP A 464 13.10 17.16 -4.35
C ASP A 464 14.28 17.46 -3.40
N ASP A 465 14.19 18.58 -2.66
CA ASP A 465 15.17 19.02 -1.67
C ASP A 465 14.74 18.70 -0.22
N GLU A 466 13.58 18.03 -0.02
CA GLU A 466 13.09 17.66 1.30
C GLU A 466 13.45 16.22 1.69
N LEU A 467 13.82 16.06 2.96
CA LEU A 467 14.03 14.76 3.57
C LEU A 467 12.78 14.32 4.31
N ASP A 468 12.46 13.03 4.21
CA ASP A 468 11.37 12.45 4.97
C ASP A 468 11.76 12.31 6.45
N ASP A 469 10.92 12.84 7.36
CA ASP A 469 11.18 12.90 8.81
C ASP A 469 11.46 11.54 9.46
N GLU A 470 10.84 10.48 8.95
CA GLU A 470 11.01 9.12 9.47
C GLU A 470 12.30 8.47 8.97
N SER A 471 12.57 8.60 7.67
CA SER A 471 13.66 7.88 7.00
C SER A 471 14.97 8.66 6.89
N GLY A 472 14.92 9.99 6.94
CA GLY A 472 16.03 10.88 6.61
C GLY A 472 16.49 10.78 5.15
N LYS A 473 15.69 10.17 4.27
CA LYS A 473 16.01 9.96 2.84
C LYS A 473 15.28 10.96 1.95
N PRO A 474 15.73 11.13 0.70
CA PRO A 474 14.99 11.93 -0.28
C PRO A 474 13.55 11.45 -0.42
N MET A 475 12.61 12.39 -0.49
CA MET A 475 11.17 12.12 -0.47
C MET A 475 10.70 11.13 -1.55
N LYS A 476 11.33 11.15 -2.74
CA LYS A 476 11.05 10.21 -3.84
C LYS A 476 11.34 8.75 -3.46
N GLU A 477 12.40 8.51 -2.69
CA GLU A 477 12.71 7.14 -2.23
C GLU A 477 11.72 6.66 -1.18
N ALA A 478 11.34 7.54 -0.26
CA ALA A 478 10.30 7.30 0.75
C ALA A 478 8.95 6.97 0.08
N ALA A 479 8.55 7.72 -0.94
CA ALA A 479 7.31 7.49 -1.69
C ALA A 479 7.30 6.13 -2.42
N ALA A 480 8.42 5.73 -3.01
CA ALA A 480 8.54 4.39 -3.61
C ALA A 480 8.40 3.27 -2.58
N ALA A 481 8.99 3.44 -1.39
CA ALA A 481 8.85 2.49 -0.29
C ALA A 481 7.41 2.41 0.23
N ALA A 482 6.74 3.55 0.40
CA ALA A 482 5.34 3.61 0.79
C ALA A 482 4.40 2.97 -0.26
N ALA A 483 4.66 3.18 -1.56
CA ALA A 483 3.91 2.55 -2.64
C ALA A 483 4.13 1.02 -2.70
N ALA A 484 5.36 0.56 -2.47
CA ALA A 484 5.69 -0.86 -2.39
C ALA A 484 5.00 -1.52 -1.18
N TRP A 485 5.04 -0.88 -0.02
CA TRP A 485 4.34 -1.27 1.19
C TRP A 485 2.83 -1.39 0.95
N ALA A 486 2.19 -0.34 0.42
CA ALA A 486 0.75 -0.31 0.18
C ALA A 486 0.33 -1.42 -0.80
N SER A 487 1.15 -1.69 -1.82
CA SER A 487 0.91 -2.76 -2.78
C SER A 487 1.04 -4.16 -2.17
N CYS A 488 2.09 -4.40 -1.37
CA CYS A 488 2.31 -5.70 -0.72
C CYS A 488 1.15 -6.06 0.21
N TRP A 489 0.77 -5.12 1.08
CA TRP A 489 -0.24 -5.34 2.11
C TRP A 489 -1.68 -5.06 1.63
N ARG A 490 -1.83 -4.51 0.42
CA ARG A 490 -3.08 -4.01 -0.22
C ARG A 490 -3.82 -3.03 0.66
N ILE A 491 -3.09 -2.04 1.13
CA ILE A 491 -3.64 -0.96 1.93
C ILE A 491 -4.07 0.14 0.98
N ARG A 492 -5.38 0.42 0.97
CA ARG A 492 -5.91 1.60 0.29
C ARG A 492 -5.45 2.84 1.03
N GLN A 493 -4.41 3.52 0.53
CA GLN A 493 -3.82 4.71 1.15
C GLN A 493 -4.82 5.85 1.30
N PHE A 494 -5.62 6.15 0.27
CA PHE A 494 -6.54 7.31 0.30
C PHE A 494 -8.01 6.90 0.24
N GLN A 495 -8.82 7.43 1.14
CA GLN A 495 -10.26 7.21 1.18
C GLN A 495 -10.98 8.49 1.58
N PHE A 496 -11.79 9.02 0.67
CA PHE A 496 -12.71 10.10 0.98
C PHE A 496 -13.89 9.59 1.82
N VAL A 497 -14.38 10.45 2.70
CA VAL A 497 -15.52 10.27 3.59
C VAL A 497 -16.55 11.32 3.19
N GLY A 498 -17.81 10.92 2.96
CA GLY A 498 -18.82 11.80 2.37
C GLY A 498 -18.50 12.23 0.92
N GLY A 499 -19.25 13.22 0.44
CA GLY A 499 -19.12 13.83 -0.88
C GLY A 499 -19.69 13.01 -2.04
N ALA A 500 -19.68 13.63 -3.23
CA ALA A 500 -20.18 13.02 -4.45
C ALA A 500 -19.18 12.02 -5.10
N PRO A 501 -19.66 11.03 -5.89
CA PRO A 501 -18.82 9.99 -6.46
C PRO A 501 -17.85 10.48 -7.55
N VAL A 502 -16.54 10.31 -7.33
CA VAL A 502 -15.50 10.66 -8.33
C VAL A 502 -15.64 9.91 -9.66
N THR A 503 -16.27 8.74 -9.67
CA THR A 503 -16.50 8.01 -10.92
C THR A 503 -17.49 8.75 -11.82
N VAL A 504 -18.58 9.30 -11.25
CA VAL A 504 -19.56 10.10 -12.01
C VAL A 504 -18.89 11.35 -12.55
N TRP A 505 -18.15 12.07 -11.70
CA TRP A 505 -17.31 13.21 -12.12
C TRP A 505 -16.41 12.88 -13.33
N ARG A 506 -15.70 11.75 -13.28
CA ARG A 506 -14.81 11.32 -14.37
C ARG A 506 -15.57 11.00 -15.64
N GLU A 507 -16.77 10.43 -15.55
CA GLU A 507 -17.59 10.12 -16.72
C GLU A 507 -18.21 11.37 -17.35
N LEU A 508 -18.70 12.32 -16.54
CA LEU A 508 -19.21 13.60 -17.02
C LEU A 508 -18.14 14.38 -17.79
N ARG A 509 -16.90 14.39 -17.30
CA ARG A 509 -15.76 15.03 -18.00
C ARG A 509 -15.34 14.35 -19.31
N ARG A 510 -15.98 13.25 -19.72
CA ARG A 510 -15.78 12.63 -21.04
C ARG A 510 -16.74 13.21 -22.08
N MET A 511 -17.83 13.82 -21.66
CA MET A 511 -18.75 14.58 -22.51
C MET A 511 -18.40 16.06 -22.35
N ALA A 512 -18.39 16.78 -23.46
CA ALA A 512 -18.25 18.23 -23.51
C ALA A 512 -19.43 18.79 -24.31
N ASP A 513 -20.63 18.37 -23.91
CA ASP A 513 -21.88 18.58 -24.64
C ASP A 513 -22.97 19.00 -23.65
N HIS A 514 -23.07 20.31 -23.47
CA HIS A 514 -24.04 20.94 -22.58
C HIS A 514 -25.48 20.74 -23.08
N ASP A 515 -25.72 20.81 -24.39
CA ASP A 515 -27.06 20.70 -24.95
C ASP A 515 -27.65 19.31 -24.70
N THR A 516 -26.85 18.25 -24.86
CA THR A 516 -27.26 16.89 -24.48
C THR A 516 -27.53 16.76 -22.98
N ALA A 517 -26.74 17.41 -22.12
CA ALA A 517 -26.96 17.40 -20.67
C ALA A 517 -28.26 18.13 -20.28
N MET A 518 -28.50 19.31 -20.86
CA MET A 518 -29.73 20.10 -20.69
C MET A 518 -30.97 19.37 -21.21
N GLY A 519 -30.83 18.64 -22.31
CA GLY A 519 -31.89 17.79 -22.84
C GLY A 519 -32.33 16.68 -21.89
N LEU A 520 -31.48 16.29 -20.92
CA LEU A 520 -31.84 15.33 -19.89
C LEU A 520 -32.56 16.03 -18.72
N SER A 521 -31.93 17.01 -18.07
CA SER A 521 -32.58 17.92 -17.11
C SER A 521 -31.69 19.12 -16.78
N VAL A 522 -32.29 20.19 -16.24
CA VAL A 522 -31.57 21.40 -15.81
C VAL A 522 -30.57 21.09 -14.69
N GLU A 523 -31.00 20.28 -13.71
CA GLU A 523 -30.17 19.86 -12.58
C GLU A 523 -29.00 19.00 -13.04
N PHE A 524 -29.25 18.09 -14.00
CA PHE A 524 -28.19 17.26 -14.56
C PHE A 524 -27.15 18.09 -15.30
N ALA A 525 -27.58 19.09 -16.08
CA ALA A 525 -26.67 20.01 -16.75
C ALA A 525 -25.83 20.81 -15.77
N ALA A 526 -26.39 21.28 -14.65
CA ALA A 526 -25.62 21.98 -13.62
C ALA A 526 -24.50 21.10 -13.03
N VAL A 527 -24.81 19.82 -12.77
CA VAL A 527 -23.81 18.83 -12.31
C VAL A 527 -22.75 18.56 -13.39
N HIS A 528 -23.16 18.43 -14.65
CA HIS A 528 -22.26 18.25 -15.79
C HIS A 528 -21.30 19.43 -15.94
N ASP A 529 -21.80 20.66 -15.95
CA ASP A 529 -21.02 21.87 -16.20
C ASP A 529 -20.03 22.14 -15.07
N ALA A 530 -20.42 21.86 -13.83
CA ALA A 530 -19.50 21.88 -12.69
C ALA A 530 -18.37 20.84 -12.86
N ALA A 531 -18.72 19.63 -13.33
CA ALA A 531 -17.74 18.60 -13.60
C ALA A 531 -16.78 18.97 -14.73
N ASP A 532 -17.28 19.46 -15.86
CA ASP A 532 -16.48 19.83 -17.04
C ASP A 532 -15.50 20.98 -16.73
N SER A 533 -16.00 22.05 -16.10
CA SER A 533 -15.19 23.21 -15.67
C SER A 533 -14.12 22.87 -14.62
N GLY A 534 -14.24 21.73 -13.95
CA GLY A 534 -13.28 21.31 -12.93
C GLY A 534 -13.57 21.89 -11.53
N ASP A 535 -14.77 22.40 -11.31
CA ASP A 535 -15.24 22.88 -10.01
C ASP A 535 -15.83 21.74 -9.16
N TRP A 536 -14.97 21.13 -8.34
CA TRP A 536 -15.37 20.04 -7.46
C TRP A 536 -16.35 20.47 -6.36
N ALA A 537 -16.24 21.70 -5.87
CA ALA A 537 -17.11 22.20 -4.79
C ALA A 537 -18.54 22.36 -5.31
N LYS A 538 -18.68 23.06 -6.45
CA LYS A 538 -19.96 23.20 -7.13
C LYS A 538 -20.53 21.83 -7.48
N TYR A 539 -19.74 20.91 -8.03
CA TYR A 539 -20.21 19.56 -8.36
C TYR A 539 -20.78 18.80 -7.15
N ILE A 540 -20.18 18.94 -5.97
CA ILE A 540 -20.75 18.33 -4.75
C ILE A 540 -22.09 18.98 -4.42
N ASN A 541 -22.16 20.30 -4.43
CA ASN A 541 -23.37 21.04 -4.08
C ASN A 541 -24.51 20.70 -5.05
N GLU A 542 -24.25 20.70 -6.36
CA GLU A 542 -25.23 20.35 -7.40
C GLU A 542 -25.66 18.87 -7.34
N GLN A 543 -24.81 17.98 -6.83
CA GLN A 543 -25.19 16.59 -6.55
C GLN A 543 -26.06 16.41 -5.30
N GLY A 544 -26.33 17.48 -4.54
CA GLY A 544 -27.11 17.46 -3.29
C GLY A 544 -26.29 17.70 -2.02
N GLY A 545 -25.02 18.12 -2.14
CA GLY A 545 -24.15 18.46 -1.02
C GLY A 545 -23.29 17.30 -0.49
N PRO A 546 -22.45 17.55 0.54
CA PRO A 546 -21.45 16.59 1.02
C PRO A 546 -22.06 15.35 1.73
N PHE A 547 -23.33 15.40 2.10
CA PHE A 547 -24.04 14.34 2.82
C PHE A 547 -25.17 13.70 2.01
N VAL A 548 -25.29 14.03 0.73
CA VAL A 548 -26.35 13.49 -0.14
C VAL A 548 -26.36 11.96 -0.12
N ARG A 549 -27.57 11.39 -0.06
CA ARG A 549 -27.72 9.94 -0.15
C ARG A 549 -27.54 9.46 -1.58
N ARG A 550 -27.13 8.20 -1.74
CA ARG A 550 -26.84 7.64 -3.08
C ARG A 550 -28.06 7.58 -4.00
N ASP A 551 -29.24 7.44 -3.42
CA ASP A 551 -30.53 7.41 -4.10
C ASP A 551 -31.05 8.81 -4.46
N GLU A 552 -30.49 9.87 -3.86
CA GLU A 552 -30.85 11.28 -4.08
C GLU A 552 -29.84 12.02 -4.99
N LEU A 553 -28.80 11.31 -5.47
CA LEU A 553 -27.85 11.88 -6.43
C LEU A 553 -28.54 12.25 -7.74
N ILE A 554 -28.28 13.45 -8.24
CA ILE A 554 -28.76 13.94 -9.53
C ILE A 554 -28.13 13.18 -10.70
N ALA A 555 -26.83 12.83 -10.61
CA ALA A 555 -26.13 12.07 -11.65
C ALA A 555 -25.53 10.78 -11.10
N ARG A 556 -25.76 9.66 -11.79
CA ARG A 556 -25.22 8.34 -11.43
C ARG A 556 -24.58 7.65 -12.63
N THR A 557 -23.63 6.77 -12.34
CA THR A 557 -23.00 5.94 -13.38
C THR A 557 -24.01 4.94 -13.93
N TRP A 558 -24.10 4.87 -15.25
CA TRP A 558 -24.87 3.88 -15.97
C TRP A 558 -23.96 2.71 -16.37
N TYR A 559 -24.42 1.49 -16.08
CA TYR A 559 -23.68 0.26 -16.31
C TYR A 559 -24.34 -0.58 -17.40
N GLU A 560 -23.52 -1.12 -18.29
CA GLU A 560 -23.93 -2.08 -19.30
C GLU A 560 -23.44 -3.47 -18.89
N THR A 561 -24.34 -4.45 -18.91
CA THR A 561 -23.98 -5.87 -18.81
C THR A 561 -23.62 -6.38 -20.20
N SER A 562 -22.38 -6.83 -20.34
CA SER A 562 -21.90 -7.44 -21.58
C SER A 562 -22.68 -8.73 -21.91
N PRO A 563 -22.94 -9.03 -23.18
CA PRO A 563 -23.46 -10.34 -23.58
C PRO A 563 -22.43 -11.48 -23.38
N GLU A 564 -21.14 -11.13 -23.26
CA GLU A 564 -20.06 -12.08 -22.97
C GLU A 564 -19.84 -12.27 -21.47
N PHE A 565 -19.48 -13.50 -21.09
CA PHE A 565 -19.04 -13.86 -19.73
C PHE A 565 -17.52 -13.80 -19.59
N ASN A 566 -17.03 -13.62 -18.36
CA ASN A 566 -15.61 -13.76 -18.09
C ASN A 566 -15.17 -15.24 -18.14
N ALA A 567 -13.86 -15.50 -17.99
CA ALA A 567 -13.29 -16.85 -18.02
C ALA A 567 -13.84 -17.82 -16.95
N TYR A 568 -14.62 -17.32 -15.99
CA TYR A 568 -15.24 -18.09 -14.92
C TYR A 568 -16.78 -18.11 -15.00
N GLY A 569 -17.38 -17.63 -16.09
CA GLY A 569 -18.83 -17.62 -16.28
C GLY A 569 -19.56 -16.50 -15.54
N GLU A 570 -18.87 -15.45 -15.08
CA GLU A 570 -19.54 -14.28 -14.48
C GLU A 570 -19.87 -13.22 -15.53
N GLU A 571 -21.03 -12.58 -15.37
CA GLU A 571 -21.43 -11.42 -16.16
C GLU A 571 -20.40 -10.29 -16.06
N ILE A 572 -20.06 -9.70 -17.21
CA ILE A 572 -19.13 -8.58 -17.25
C ILE A 572 -19.92 -7.27 -17.24
N VAL A 573 -19.96 -6.61 -16.08
CA VAL A 573 -20.61 -5.30 -15.91
C VAL A 573 -19.58 -4.18 -16.06
N ARG A 574 -19.83 -3.22 -16.97
CA ARG A 574 -18.91 -2.10 -17.26
C ARG A 574 -19.64 -0.78 -17.19
N VAL A 575 -18.95 0.27 -16.72
CA VAL A 575 -19.45 1.64 -16.85
C VAL A 575 -19.51 1.97 -18.34
N LYS A 576 -20.67 2.43 -18.82
CA LYS A 576 -20.90 2.75 -20.22
C LYS A 576 -21.40 4.20 -20.42
N GLY A 577 -21.92 4.81 -19.36
CA GLY A 577 -22.43 6.17 -19.39
C GLY A 577 -22.80 6.72 -18.02
N VAL A 578 -23.66 7.72 -18.05
CA VAL A 578 -24.29 8.35 -16.88
C VAL A 578 -25.79 8.51 -17.13
N PHE A 579 -26.56 8.58 -16.06
CA PHE A 579 -28.00 8.85 -16.14
C PHE A 579 -28.44 9.72 -14.96
N SER A 580 -29.61 10.33 -15.09
CA SER A 580 -30.29 11.05 -14.01
C SER A 580 -31.38 10.17 -13.40
N PRO A 581 -31.34 9.85 -12.09
CA PRO A 581 -32.39 9.08 -11.44
C PRO A 581 -33.77 9.75 -11.49
N VAL A 582 -33.81 11.09 -11.57
CA VAL A 582 -35.05 11.86 -11.68
C VAL A 582 -35.77 11.61 -13.01
N VAL A 583 -34.99 11.42 -14.08
CA VAL A 583 -35.53 11.14 -15.43
C VAL A 583 -35.79 9.65 -15.61
N GLY A 584 -34.89 8.81 -15.10
CA GLY A 584 -34.95 7.36 -15.20
C GLY A 584 -33.70 6.75 -15.84
N MET A 585 -33.46 5.47 -15.54
CA MET A 585 -32.29 4.75 -16.03
C MET A 585 -32.40 4.35 -17.52
N ASP A 586 -33.61 4.42 -18.08
CA ASP A 586 -33.90 4.04 -19.47
C ASP A 586 -33.43 5.08 -20.50
N VAL A 587 -33.05 6.28 -20.04
CA VAL A 587 -32.55 7.38 -20.88
C VAL A 587 -31.12 7.75 -20.48
N PRO A 588 -30.13 6.86 -20.65
CA PRO A 588 -28.75 7.17 -20.29
C PRO A 588 -28.05 8.01 -21.36
N ILE A 589 -27.10 8.83 -20.92
CA ILE A 589 -26.10 9.47 -21.80
C ILE A 589 -24.89 8.55 -21.86
N LEU A 590 -24.59 8.01 -23.04
CA LEU A 590 -23.48 7.09 -23.26
C LEU A 590 -22.16 7.86 -23.47
N THR A 591 -21.16 7.58 -22.63
CA THR A 591 -19.84 8.27 -22.65
C THR A 591 -18.71 7.39 -23.20
N ARG A 592 -19.01 6.11 -23.47
CA ARG A 592 -18.03 5.08 -23.86
C ARG A 592 -18.51 4.29 -25.07
N LEU A 593 -18.55 4.96 -26.22
CA LEU A 593 -19.07 4.37 -27.46
C LEU A 593 -18.12 3.34 -28.07
N THR A 594 -16.81 3.62 -28.06
CA THR A 594 -15.80 2.76 -28.70
C THR A 594 -15.41 1.56 -27.82
N LYS A 595 -15.40 0.37 -28.42
CA LYS A 595 -14.77 -0.82 -27.82
C LYS A 595 -13.31 -0.90 -28.25
N TRP A 596 -12.44 -1.20 -27.29
CA TRP A 596 -11.00 -1.30 -27.51
C TRP A 596 -10.51 -2.69 -27.11
N LYS A 597 -9.72 -3.33 -27.97
CA LYS A 597 -8.99 -4.57 -27.64
C LYS A 597 -7.50 -4.26 -27.53
N ILE A 598 -6.83 -4.89 -26.56
CA ILE A 598 -5.37 -4.79 -26.43
C ILE A 598 -4.75 -5.73 -27.46
N VAL A 599 -3.91 -5.21 -28.35
CA VAL A 599 -3.20 -5.97 -29.38
C VAL A 599 -1.70 -5.71 -29.31
N PRO A 600 -0.83 -6.67 -29.71
CA PRO A 600 0.59 -6.39 -29.87
C PRO A 600 0.84 -5.30 -30.92
N LYS A 601 1.87 -4.49 -30.70
CA LYS A 601 2.40 -3.55 -31.70
C LYS A 601 2.83 -4.28 -32.97
N LEU A 602 2.60 -3.66 -34.12
CA LEU A 602 3.05 -4.18 -35.41
C LEU A 602 4.59 -4.28 -35.47
N ALA A 603 5.10 -5.30 -36.16
CA ALA A 603 6.54 -5.62 -36.21
C ALA A 603 7.39 -4.49 -36.82
N ALA A 604 6.85 -3.70 -37.76
CA ALA A 604 7.51 -2.55 -38.34
C ALA A 604 7.83 -1.46 -37.28
N ASP A 605 6.92 -1.25 -36.32
CA ASP A 605 7.10 -0.30 -35.22
C ASP A 605 7.96 -0.86 -34.09
N GLN A 606 8.00 -2.18 -33.93
CA GLN A 606 8.94 -2.83 -33.01
C GLN A 606 10.38 -2.71 -33.51
N ALA A 607 10.63 -2.84 -34.81
CA ALA A 607 11.98 -2.66 -35.39
C ALA A 607 12.49 -1.21 -35.26
N ALA A 608 11.62 -0.22 -35.42
CA ALA A 608 11.95 1.20 -35.19
C ALA A 608 12.25 1.51 -33.70
N ALA A 609 11.69 0.75 -32.76
CA ALA A 609 12.00 0.86 -31.33
C ALA A 609 13.32 0.15 -30.93
N VAL A 610 13.84 -0.76 -31.78
CA VAL A 610 15.05 -1.56 -31.51
C VAL A 610 16.28 -0.99 -32.24
N SER A 611 16.11 -0.12 -33.25
CA SER A 611 17.23 0.53 -33.96
C SER A 611 17.91 1.68 -33.19
N GLY A 612 17.52 1.95 -31.95
CA GLY A 612 18.11 3.00 -31.09
C GLY A 612 19.21 2.54 -30.12
N ALA A 613 19.74 1.32 -30.24
CA ALA A 613 20.74 0.80 -29.30
C ALA A 613 22.01 0.33 -30.00
N ASN A 614 22.95 1.27 -30.20
CA ASN A 614 24.39 1.01 -30.15
C ASN A 614 25.20 2.31 -30.02
N ALA A 615 25.14 2.94 -28.83
CA ALA A 615 26.23 3.67 -28.17
C ALA A 615 25.70 4.36 -26.90
N PRO A 616 26.43 4.36 -25.77
CA PRO A 616 26.02 5.10 -24.58
C PRO A 616 26.31 6.61 -24.79
N PRO A 617 25.34 7.52 -24.68
CA PRO A 617 25.64 8.94 -24.71
C PRO A 617 26.19 9.35 -23.34
N ARG A 618 27.50 9.63 -23.29
CA ARG A 618 28.11 10.43 -22.24
C ARG A 618 27.91 11.91 -22.58
N SER A 619 26.73 12.47 -22.26
CA SER A 619 26.53 13.91 -22.03
C SER A 619 25.10 14.16 -21.55
N SER A 620 24.90 15.21 -20.75
CA SER A 620 23.67 15.53 -20.03
C SER A 620 22.66 16.34 -20.84
N VAL A 621 22.58 16.15 -22.16
CA VAL A 621 21.55 16.79 -23.01
C VAL A 621 21.26 15.87 -24.20
N ASN A 622 20.00 15.45 -24.38
CA ASN A 622 19.58 14.67 -25.55
C ASN A 622 18.51 15.47 -26.32
N ASN A 623 18.96 16.21 -27.34
CA ASN A 623 18.12 16.68 -28.44
C ASN A 623 17.99 15.52 -29.43
N CYS A 624 16.78 15.02 -29.65
CA CYS A 624 16.30 14.42 -30.92
C CYS A 624 14.92 13.76 -30.72
N THR A 625 13.86 14.44 -31.17
CA THR A 625 12.65 13.81 -31.74
C THR A 625 11.99 14.82 -32.68
N GLU A 626 12.55 14.98 -33.88
CA GLU A 626 11.88 15.72 -34.97
C GLU A 626 11.38 14.73 -36.00
N GLY A 627 10.05 14.59 -36.09
CA GLY A 627 9.38 13.78 -37.09
C GLY A 627 7.91 14.13 -37.15
N GLU A 628 7.50 14.77 -38.25
CA GLU A 628 6.12 15.03 -38.70
C GLU A 628 5.30 16.16 -38.05
N ALA A 629 5.31 16.36 -36.74
CA ALA A 629 4.51 17.43 -36.12
C ALA A 629 5.01 18.88 -36.39
N PRO A 630 6.33 19.16 -36.38
CA PRO A 630 6.85 20.52 -36.57
C PRO A 630 6.63 21.05 -37.99
N TRP A 631 6.73 20.20 -39.01
CA TRP A 631 6.63 20.62 -40.42
C TRP A 631 5.23 21.12 -40.78
N ARG A 632 4.19 20.41 -40.32
CA ARG A 632 2.79 20.81 -40.54
C ARG A 632 2.47 22.11 -39.83
N LEU A 633 2.91 22.24 -38.57
CA LEU A 633 2.70 23.45 -37.78
C LEU A 633 3.43 24.67 -38.38
N LYS A 634 4.64 24.46 -38.91
CA LYS A 634 5.38 25.48 -39.66
C LYS A 634 4.63 25.94 -40.90
N SER A 635 4.07 25.00 -41.66
CA SER A 635 3.24 25.32 -42.84
C SER A 635 1.98 26.11 -42.47
N ASP A 636 1.27 25.70 -41.41
CA ASP A 636 0.06 26.37 -40.91
C ASP A 636 0.33 27.78 -40.35
N LEU A 637 1.53 28.01 -39.80
CA LEU A 637 1.99 29.32 -39.32
C LEU A 637 2.33 30.26 -40.48
N ASN A 638 3.02 29.75 -41.50
CA ASN A 638 3.38 30.51 -42.69
C ASN A 638 2.14 31.00 -43.45
N GLN A 639 1.08 30.19 -43.53
CA GLN A 639 -0.20 30.60 -44.12
C GLN A 639 -0.89 31.75 -43.37
N ARG A 640 -0.58 31.92 -42.08
CA ARG A 640 -1.10 33.01 -41.23
C ARG A 640 -0.13 34.18 -41.09
N GLY A 641 0.95 34.21 -41.86
CA GLY A 641 1.91 35.33 -41.88
C GLY A 641 2.99 35.29 -40.79
N PHE A 642 3.16 34.18 -40.07
CA PHE A 642 4.29 33.95 -39.17
C PHE A 642 5.46 33.34 -39.95
N VAL A 643 6.67 33.42 -39.37
CA VAL A 643 7.89 32.84 -39.98
C VAL A 643 7.96 31.33 -39.73
N GLY A 644 7.25 30.83 -38.72
CA GLY A 644 7.29 29.43 -38.32
C GLY A 644 8.65 29.06 -37.75
N SER A 645 9.19 29.94 -36.89
CA SER A 645 10.46 29.70 -36.21
C SER A 645 10.34 28.58 -35.18
N ASP A 646 11.47 27.97 -34.81
CA ASP A 646 11.48 26.88 -33.84
C ASP A 646 10.98 27.35 -32.46
N GLU A 647 11.15 28.64 -32.12
CA GLU A 647 10.60 29.25 -30.92
C GLU A 647 9.08 29.37 -30.97
N GLU A 648 8.50 29.83 -32.09
CA GLU A 648 7.05 29.94 -32.29
C GLU A 648 6.37 28.57 -32.22
N ILE A 649 6.97 27.58 -32.88
CA ILE A 649 6.53 26.18 -32.85
C ILE A 649 6.62 25.63 -31.42
N ALA A 650 7.73 25.88 -30.70
CA ALA A 650 7.89 25.43 -29.33
C ALA A 650 6.92 26.10 -28.34
N ILE A 651 6.59 27.38 -28.53
CA ILE A 651 5.56 28.09 -27.74
C ILE A 651 4.21 27.39 -27.89
N LEU A 652 3.81 27.11 -29.14
CA LEU A 652 2.55 26.46 -29.45
C LEU A 652 2.49 25.00 -28.98
N MET A 653 3.56 24.23 -29.17
CA MET A 653 3.64 22.84 -28.70
C MET A 653 3.62 22.71 -27.17
N ARG A 654 4.05 23.75 -26.43
CA ARG A 654 3.92 23.84 -24.98
C ARG A 654 2.52 24.25 -24.51
N GLY A 655 1.58 24.46 -25.44
CA GLY A 655 0.20 24.86 -25.15
C GLY A 655 0.03 26.35 -24.82
N SER A 656 1.08 27.15 -25.00
CA SER A 656 1.00 28.61 -24.97
C SER A 656 0.51 29.12 -26.32
N GLY A 657 0.08 30.38 -26.39
CA GLY A 657 -0.47 30.95 -27.61
C GLY A 657 0.35 32.10 -28.18
N LEU A 658 0.33 32.26 -29.50
CA LEU A 658 0.95 33.38 -30.22
C LEU A 658 -0.09 34.45 -30.51
N MET A 659 0.25 35.73 -30.30
CA MET A 659 -0.66 36.84 -30.60
C MET A 659 -0.91 36.93 -32.11
N TYR A 660 -2.18 36.92 -32.51
CA TYR A 660 -2.59 36.98 -33.91
C TYR A 660 -3.81 37.91 -34.06
N GLY A 661 -3.60 39.09 -34.65
CA GLY A 661 -4.62 40.13 -34.73
C GLY A 661 -5.12 40.56 -33.34
N ARG A 662 -6.44 40.45 -33.10
CA ARG A 662 -7.09 40.72 -31.80
C ARG A 662 -7.26 39.47 -30.92
N GLY A 663 -6.68 38.34 -31.33
CA GLY A 663 -6.79 37.06 -30.64
C GLY A 663 -5.44 36.38 -30.44
N THR A 664 -5.49 35.09 -30.12
CA THR A 664 -4.31 34.26 -29.87
C THR A 664 -4.43 32.95 -30.63
N LEU A 665 -3.41 32.58 -31.40
CA LEU A 665 -3.26 31.26 -32.01
C LEU A 665 -2.79 30.26 -30.97
N ILE A 666 -3.45 29.11 -30.88
CA ILE A 666 -3.10 28.00 -29.98
C ILE A 666 -3.07 26.68 -30.73
N TYR A 667 -2.17 25.77 -30.36
CA TYR A 667 -2.08 24.45 -30.97
C TYR A 667 -2.71 23.40 -30.05
N ARG A 668 -3.83 22.81 -30.49
CA ARG A 668 -4.57 21.79 -29.73
C ARG A 668 -5.07 20.69 -30.66
N ASN A 669 -5.05 19.45 -30.16
CA ASN A 669 -5.50 18.27 -30.91
C ASN A 669 -4.84 18.11 -32.29
N GLY A 670 -3.57 18.53 -32.41
CA GLY A 670 -2.80 18.45 -33.66
C GLY A 670 -3.19 19.48 -34.73
N ARG A 671 -3.90 20.56 -34.37
CA ARG A 671 -4.29 21.64 -35.28
C ARG A 671 -4.11 23.02 -34.66
N LEU A 672 -3.80 24.02 -35.50
CA LEU A 672 -3.65 25.41 -35.10
C LEU A 672 -5.03 26.12 -35.13
N GLN A 673 -5.46 26.65 -33.98
CA GLN A 673 -6.78 27.25 -33.75
C GLN A 673 -6.66 28.71 -33.28
N GLU A 674 -7.63 29.55 -33.60
CA GLU A 674 -7.69 30.96 -33.16
C GLU A 674 -8.66 31.12 -31.99
N LYS A 675 -8.17 31.73 -30.91
CA LYS A 675 -8.97 32.09 -29.74
C LYS A 675 -9.10 33.61 -29.67
N GLN A 676 -10.30 34.15 -29.81
CA GLN A 676 -10.52 35.59 -29.59
C GLN A 676 -10.44 35.92 -28.10
N HIS A 677 -9.86 37.08 -27.78
CA HIS A 677 -9.85 37.59 -26.41
C HIS A 677 -11.25 38.09 -26.06
N ASP A 678 -11.98 37.35 -25.22
CA ASP A 678 -13.14 37.89 -24.53
C ASP A 678 -12.63 38.79 -23.39
N SER A 679 -13.10 40.04 -23.36
CA SER A 679 -12.61 41.12 -22.48
C SER A 679 -12.90 40.91 -20.98
N SER A 680 -13.44 39.75 -20.59
CA SER A 680 -13.88 39.42 -19.24
C SER A 680 -12.87 38.63 -18.39
N SER A 681 -11.68 38.29 -18.90
CA SER A 681 -10.71 37.45 -18.19
C SER A 681 -9.32 38.09 -18.05
N GLN A 682 -9.20 39.11 -17.21
CA GLN A 682 -7.90 39.56 -16.71
C GLN A 682 -7.36 38.63 -15.60
N ARG A 683 -6.05 38.34 -15.70
CA ARG A 683 -5.22 37.57 -14.76
C ARG A 683 -5.12 38.27 -13.40
N TRP A 684 -4.95 37.48 -12.31
CA TRP A 684 -4.48 37.97 -11.01
C TRP A 684 -3.09 37.42 -10.64
N PRO A 685 -2.25 38.21 -9.95
CA PRO A 685 -0.83 37.95 -9.72
C PRO A 685 -0.62 37.21 -8.40
N GLY A 686 0.15 36.13 -8.41
CA GLY A 686 0.48 35.41 -7.17
C GLY A 686 1.36 34.19 -7.33
N TRP A 687 2.11 34.08 -8.43
CA TRP A 687 3.05 32.99 -8.67
C TRP A 687 4.35 33.62 -9.17
N SER A 688 5.29 33.78 -8.25
CA SER A 688 6.73 33.84 -8.53
C SER A 688 7.30 32.45 -8.34
#